data_AF-K5YN26-F1
#
_entry.id   AF-K5YN26-F1
#
_cell.length_a   1.000
_cell.length_b   1.000
_cell.length_c   1.000
_cell.angle_alpha   90.00
_cell.angle_beta   90.00
_cell.angle_gamma   90.00
#
_symmetry.space_group_name_H-M   'P 1'
#
loop_
_entity.id
_entity.type
_entity.pdbx_description
1 polymer ?
#
loop_
_entity_poly.entity_id
_entity_poly.type
_entity_poly.pdbx_seq_one_letter_code
_entity_poly.pdbx_strand_id
1 'polypeptide(L)'
;MLLAFPAIVSAQHTGKVFVDANHNGRWDKGETLMKGISVSDGLNVVLTDEKGCFCLPGHEKERFIFITTPSGYKTENAYYHRIEEGQTSYDFGLLRYDAVKSDGSHKFIHISDTEIGEEQGQDEWTEGMREYAANEKVAFIIHTGDICYVGGLNNHIKVMNSSNMPETQVFYSVGNHDLVAGKYGEELFEKIYGPTFYSFEVGNVHYIVTPMPRGDHAPSYRLDDMFTWMANDLKHVGKDKAVYVFNHTIPGECRCPDFKYTLKNKETVDLLAHNLKAWLYGHWHVNHMYTHPDNGVGVICSSTPVYGGIDHASSAFRVMNIDGKGDFTSDFHYSYMDKHMVIASIQNHQAAITPEGTIPLVVNAYSTASPATKVRYSCTFDGKTLLAGKPMKQQSDFAWTAEMTLPQITEGHYVTVIAEAHYANGEIGKKTASFLYDKQNTSRIVAGGDWTNLLGNPEHIGIVKDTLRAPRLAWTKNVGSNIYMSAPVVSEGFVYVASIDDNETGKASLTKMEATTGNIVWKCSLKSSVRNSIAVESDLVFAQDVQGIVYAVKKSDGSIAWQKDLKIGVTPALNDGLIAKDGIVYAGTGYQLTAFKATTGEIIWQNKDWGRGEGCVATLALSQDNVIIGSRHWGGLFGNDAKTGEMLWGDWDSDLRFRAATPAVWGDVMYVTSANSLLMVENKTGRILMRKKLGEGVEVASTPLVTDDAIIFGTSTNGVVTLDKETLEEKWRFKTREAMILSAPYQGNHPATVEASPVICGDQVYIGASDGTLYAINAKTGRLQWRHHMGAPIFATVAVSGNGLFAVDFGGNVYGFVGNLKQ
;
A
#
# COMPACT_ATOMS: atom_id res chain seq x y z
N MET A 1 -57.83 14.36 -38.74
CA MET A 1 -57.68 14.35 -37.27
C MET A 1 -57.87 12.91 -36.82
N LEU A 2 -56.80 12.11 -36.88
CA LEU A 2 -56.77 10.76 -36.31
C LEU A 2 -56.23 10.88 -34.89
N LEU A 3 -57.06 10.55 -33.91
CA LEU A 3 -56.68 10.45 -32.49
C LEU A 3 -55.73 9.26 -32.32
N ALA A 4 -54.47 9.55 -32.05
CA ALA A 4 -53.52 8.56 -31.55
C ALA A 4 -53.89 8.24 -30.10
N PHE A 5 -54.30 7.00 -29.84
CA PHE A 5 -54.36 6.46 -28.49
C PHE A 5 -52.92 6.30 -27.96
N PRO A 6 -52.63 6.67 -26.70
CA PRO A 6 -51.36 6.30 -26.09
C PRO A 6 -51.35 4.79 -25.92
N ALA A 7 -50.31 4.13 -26.43
CA ALA A 7 -50.07 2.73 -26.14
C ALA A 7 -49.91 2.59 -24.63
N ILE A 8 -50.84 1.89 -23.99
CA ILE A 8 -50.71 1.47 -22.59
C ILE A 8 -49.55 0.47 -22.59
N VAL A 9 -48.37 0.91 -22.14
CA VAL A 9 -47.28 0.00 -21.81
C VAL A 9 -47.79 -0.82 -20.62
N SER A 10 -48.04 -2.11 -20.84
CA SER A 10 -48.43 -3.04 -19.78
C SER A 10 -47.25 -3.16 -18.81
N ALA A 11 -47.45 -2.80 -17.54
CA ALA A 11 -46.44 -3.02 -16.50
C ALA A 11 -46.15 -4.53 -16.38
N GLN A 12 -44.86 -4.90 -16.39
CA GLN A 12 -44.43 -6.29 -16.30
C GLN A 12 -44.07 -6.66 -14.86
N HIS A 13 -43.46 -5.73 -14.12
CA HIS A 13 -43.05 -5.93 -12.73
C HIS A 13 -43.62 -4.83 -11.84
N THR A 14 -44.11 -5.20 -10.66
CA THR A 14 -44.70 -4.29 -9.67
C THR A 14 -44.18 -4.61 -8.28
N GLY A 15 -44.44 -3.75 -7.30
CA GLY A 15 -44.11 -4.04 -5.91
C GLY A 15 -44.16 -2.81 -5.04
N LYS A 16 -43.75 -2.97 -3.78
CA LYS A 16 -43.73 -1.92 -2.76
C LYS A 16 -42.38 -1.80 -2.09
N VAL A 17 -42.03 -0.58 -1.66
CA VAL A 17 -40.91 -0.33 -0.74
C VAL A 17 -41.46 0.15 0.59
N PHE A 18 -41.00 -0.45 1.69
CA PHE A 18 -41.51 -0.19 3.04
C PHE A 18 -40.43 -0.35 4.10
N VAL A 19 -40.68 0.20 5.29
CA VAL A 19 -39.84 -0.02 6.47
C VAL A 19 -40.27 -1.33 7.13
N ASP A 20 -39.41 -2.34 7.05
CA ASP A 20 -39.64 -3.68 7.59
C ASP A 20 -39.23 -3.71 9.07
N ALA A 21 -40.17 -3.34 9.93
CA ALA A 21 -39.86 -3.16 11.35
C ALA A 21 -39.74 -4.49 12.11
N ASN A 22 -40.25 -5.57 11.54
CA ASN A 22 -40.29 -6.90 12.17
C ASN A 22 -39.33 -7.92 11.52
N HIS A 23 -38.58 -7.51 10.50
CA HIS A 23 -37.54 -8.29 9.83
C HIS A 23 -38.10 -9.57 9.18
N ASN A 24 -39.29 -9.49 8.58
CA ASN A 24 -39.92 -10.64 7.94
C ASN A 24 -39.92 -10.58 6.40
N GLY A 25 -39.42 -9.49 5.82
CA GLY A 25 -39.32 -9.26 4.39
C GLY A 25 -40.66 -9.10 3.67
N ARG A 26 -41.77 -8.91 4.40
CA ARG A 26 -43.12 -8.83 3.85
C ARG A 26 -43.81 -7.58 4.36
N TRP A 27 -44.48 -6.86 3.46
CA TRP A 27 -45.25 -5.70 3.87
C TRP A 27 -46.42 -6.10 4.77
N ASP A 28 -46.38 -5.67 6.02
CA ASP A 28 -47.45 -5.84 7.00
C ASP A 28 -48.27 -4.58 7.19
N LYS A 29 -49.54 -4.78 7.56
CA LYS A 29 -50.44 -3.66 7.88
C LYS A 29 -49.93 -2.92 9.12
N GLY A 30 -49.46 -1.69 8.93
CA GLY A 30 -48.91 -0.84 9.98
C GLY A 30 -47.49 -0.38 9.68
N GLU A 31 -46.81 -1.03 8.73
CA GLU A 31 -45.49 -0.64 8.27
C GLU A 31 -45.53 0.60 7.37
N THR A 32 -44.44 1.38 7.44
CA THR A 32 -44.35 2.66 6.73
C THR A 32 -43.98 2.42 5.27
N LEU A 33 -44.83 2.84 4.34
CA LEU A 33 -44.55 2.80 2.90
C LEU A 33 -43.63 3.96 2.50
N MET A 34 -42.68 3.70 1.62
CA MET A 34 -41.59 4.63 1.29
C MET A 34 -41.79 5.20 -0.11
N LYS A 35 -42.05 6.51 -0.18
CA LYS A 35 -42.21 7.28 -1.43
C LYS A 35 -40.86 7.74 -1.99
N GLY A 36 -40.77 7.86 -3.31
CA GLY A 36 -39.66 8.51 -3.99
C GLY A 36 -38.39 7.67 -4.03
N ILE A 37 -38.50 6.36 -3.81
CA ILE A 37 -37.38 5.43 -3.86
C ILE A 37 -37.20 4.94 -5.29
N SER A 38 -35.99 5.02 -5.82
CA SER A 38 -35.67 4.50 -7.15
C SER A 38 -35.67 2.98 -7.18
N VAL A 39 -36.35 2.40 -8.15
CA VAL A 39 -36.42 0.96 -8.44
C VAL A 39 -36.10 0.73 -9.91
N SER A 40 -35.29 -0.29 -10.21
CA SER A 40 -34.79 -0.56 -11.55
C SER A 40 -34.88 -2.04 -11.94
N ASP A 41 -35.07 -2.29 -13.23
CA ASP A 41 -34.98 -3.61 -13.89
C ASP A 41 -33.63 -3.83 -14.62
N GLY A 42 -32.68 -2.91 -14.48
CA GLY A 42 -31.40 -2.92 -15.19
C GLY A 42 -31.36 -2.08 -16.48
N LEU A 43 -32.47 -1.42 -16.83
CA LEU A 43 -32.53 -0.40 -17.89
C LEU A 43 -33.37 0.80 -17.46
N ASN A 44 -34.60 0.54 -17.02
CA ASN A 44 -35.56 1.53 -16.58
C ASN A 44 -35.32 1.86 -15.11
N VAL A 45 -35.59 3.11 -14.72
CA VAL A 45 -35.56 3.54 -13.32
C VAL A 45 -36.81 4.37 -13.04
N VAL A 46 -37.63 3.90 -12.09
CA VAL A 46 -38.87 4.54 -11.67
C VAL A 46 -38.84 4.88 -10.19
N LEU A 47 -39.60 5.88 -9.78
CA LEU A 47 -39.76 6.25 -8.38
C LEU A 47 -41.03 5.62 -7.79
N THR A 48 -40.96 5.17 -6.54
CA THR A 48 -42.15 4.76 -5.81
C THR A 48 -43.11 5.94 -5.59
N ASP A 49 -44.41 5.68 -5.67
CA ASP A 49 -45.46 6.68 -5.48
C ASP A 49 -45.72 6.99 -3.98
N GLU A 50 -46.75 7.79 -3.69
CA GLU A 50 -47.19 8.13 -2.32
C GLU A 50 -47.57 6.90 -1.46
N LYS A 51 -47.86 5.77 -2.10
CA LYS A 51 -48.20 4.50 -1.46
C LYS A 51 -47.01 3.53 -1.47
N GLY A 52 -45.81 4.02 -1.78
CA GLY A 52 -44.60 3.23 -1.88
C GLY A 52 -44.61 2.20 -3.01
N CYS A 53 -45.55 2.31 -3.96
CA CYS A 53 -45.69 1.35 -5.06
C CYS A 53 -44.84 1.75 -6.27
N PHE A 54 -44.30 0.78 -6.99
CA PHE A 54 -43.63 0.99 -8.27
C PHE A 54 -44.20 0.08 -9.36
N CYS A 55 -43.98 0.46 -10.63
CA CYS A 55 -44.34 -0.31 -11.81
C CYS A 55 -43.23 -0.15 -12.87
N LEU A 56 -42.60 -1.26 -13.25
CA LEU A 56 -41.56 -1.32 -14.27
C LEU A 56 -42.13 -1.95 -15.56
N PRO A 57 -41.80 -1.40 -16.74
CA PRO A 57 -42.32 -1.89 -18.01
C PRO A 57 -41.65 -3.21 -18.46
N GLY A 58 -40.49 -3.54 -17.90
CA GLY A 58 -39.68 -4.70 -18.26
C GLY A 58 -38.97 -4.57 -19.60
N HIS A 59 -37.99 -5.46 -19.85
CA HIS A 59 -37.26 -5.55 -21.13
C HIS A 59 -36.58 -6.91 -21.34
N GLU A 60 -36.17 -7.22 -22.58
CA GLU A 60 -35.67 -8.55 -22.98
C GLU A 60 -34.39 -9.04 -22.28
N LYS A 61 -33.65 -8.14 -21.63
CA LYS A 61 -32.36 -8.44 -20.96
C LYS A 61 -32.44 -8.42 -19.43
N GLU A 62 -33.62 -8.17 -18.87
CA GLU A 62 -33.79 -8.06 -17.44
C GLU A 62 -33.49 -9.39 -16.74
N ARG A 63 -32.80 -9.31 -15.61
CA ARG A 63 -32.51 -10.48 -14.75
C ARG A 63 -32.81 -10.22 -13.28
N PHE A 64 -32.86 -8.95 -12.89
CA PHE A 64 -33.03 -8.50 -11.52
C PHE A 64 -33.94 -7.30 -11.47
N ILE A 65 -34.71 -7.21 -10.38
CA ILE A 65 -35.31 -5.96 -9.92
C ILE A 65 -34.51 -5.52 -8.69
N PHE A 66 -34.05 -4.27 -8.64
CA PHE A 66 -33.25 -3.78 -7.52
C PHE A 66 -33.58 -2.34 -7.16
N ILE A 67 -33.25 -1.97 -5.92
CA ILE A 67 -33.52 -0.64 -5.38
C ILE A 67 -32.25 0.17 -5.21
N THR A 68 -32.37 1.47 -5.42
CA THR A 68 -31.43 2.43 -4.82
C THR A 68 -31.77 2.54 -3.34
N THR A 69 -31.02 1.80 -2.52
CA THR A 69 -31.26 1.78 -1.05
C THR A 69 -31.10 3.20 -0.51
N PRO A 70 -32.12 3.79 0.14
CA PRO A 70 -32.06 5.18 0.57
C PRO A 70 -31.20 5.38 1.82
N SER A 71 -30.63 6.58 1.96
CA SER A 71 -29.82 6.95 3.13
C SER A 71 -30.56 6.72 4.45
N GLY A 72 -29.83 6.19 5.44
CA GLY A 72 -30.36 5.84 6.78
C GLY A 72 -31.05 4.48 6.84
N TYR A 73 -31.07 3.75 5.72
CA TYR A 73 -31.61 2.40 5.63
C TYR A 73 -30.59 1.43 5.05
N LYS A 74 -30.80 0.15 5.36
CA LYS A 74 -30.12 -1.00 4.74
C LYS A 74 -31.16 -2.06 4.38
N THR A 75 -30.73 -3.09 3.65
CA THR A 75 -31.56 -4.28 3.39
C THR A 75 -31.07 -5.43 4.25
N GLU A 76 -31.94 -6.38 4.59
CA GLU A 76 -31.56 -7.47 5.49
C GLU A 76 -30.53 -8.42 4.86
N ASN A 77 -30.76 -8.80 3.60
CA ASN A 77 -29.89 -9.74 2.88
C ASN A 77 -29.46 -9.23 1.50
N ALA A 78 -30.41 -8.73 0.69
CA ALA A 78 -30.13 -8.26 -0.66
C ALA A 78 -30.96 -7.01 -1.00
N TYR A 79 -30.34 -6.08 -1.73
CA TYR A 79 -30.98 -4.90 -2.32
C TYR A 79 -31.62 -5.20 -3.69
N TYR A 80 -31.72 -6.47 -4.05
CA TYR A 80 -32.22 -6.96 -5.33
C TYR A 80 -33.04 -8.23 -5.16
N HIS A 81 -33.89 -8.49 -6.14
CA HIS A 81 -34.56 -9.76 -6.39
C HIS A 81 -34.17 -10.28 -7.75
N ARG A 82 -33.88 -11.57 -7.87
CA ARG A 82 -33.77 -12.23 -9.17
C ARG A 82 -35.16 -12.42 -9.75
N ILE A 83 -35.32 -12.16 -11.04
CA ILE A 83 -36.59 -12.37 -11.73
C ILE A 83 -36.81 -13.88 -11.91
N GLU A 84 -37.94 -14.37 -11.41
CA GLU A 84 -38.34 -15.77 -11.51
C GLU A 84 -39.55 -15.94 -12.42
N GLU A 85 -39.62 -17.08 -13.10
CA GLU A 85 -40.73 -17.38 -14.03
C GLU A 85 -42.07 -17.39 -13.27
N GLY A 86 -43.01 -16.55 -13.73
CA GLY A 86 -44.35 -16.42 -13.14
C GLY A 86 -44.47 -15.44 -11.98
N GLN A 87 -43.37 -14.83 -11.50
CA GLN A 87 -43.41 -13.79 -10.48
C GLN A 87 -43.47 -12.39 -11.11
N THR A 88 -44.47 -11.59 -10.69
CA THR A 88 -44.68 -10.22 -11.19
C THR A 88 -44.66 -9.15 -10.08
N SER A 89 -44.51 -9.56 -8.82
CA SER A 89 -44.50 -8.67 -7.64
C SER A 89 -43.20 -8.85 -6.86
N TYR A 90 -42.51 -7.76 -6.56
CA TYR A 90 -41.20 -7.72 -5.92
C TYR A 90 -41.18 -6.61 -4.87
N ASP A 91 -41.37 -6.97 -3.60
CA ASP A 91 -41.40 -6.00 -2.49
C ASP A 91 -40.00 -5.85 -1.85
N PHE A 92 -39.69 -4.66 -1.34
CA PHE A 92 -38.42 -4.36 -0.67
C PHE A 92 -38.67 -3.85 0.75
N GLY A 93 -38.23 -4.64 1.73
CA GLY A 93 -38.18 -4.27 3.14
C GLY A 93 -36.88 -3.54 3.49
N LEU A 94 -37.00 -2.39 4.13
CA LEU A 94 -35.87 -1.56 4.57
C LEU A 94 -35.74 -1.57 6.09
N LEU A 95 -34.52 -1.78 6.56
CA LEU A 95 -34.16 -1.72 7.97
C LEU A 95 -33.48 -0.38 8.26
N ARG A 96 -33.85 0.28 9.36
CA ARG A 96 -33.13 1.47 9.81
C ARG A 96 -31.75 1.10 10.34
N TYR A 97 -30.81 2.02 10.17
CA TYR A 97 -29.42 1.79 10.53
C TYR A 97 -28.71 3.08 10.97
N ASP A 98 -27.93 3.00 12.06
CA ASP A 98 -27.43 4.13 12.86
C ASP A 98 -25.97 4.55 12.59
N ALA A 99 -25.36 4.21 11.44
CA ALA A 99 -23.99 4.68 11.14
C ALA A 99 -23.87 5.93 10.28
N VAL A 100 -25.00 6.51 9.87
CA VAL A 100 -25.02 7.82 9.23
C VAL A 100 -25.35 8.85 10.30
N LYS A 101 -24.48 9.85 10.47
CA LYS A 101 -24.73 10.93 11.44
C LYS A 101 -25.85 11.83 10.95
N SER A 102 -26.42 12.62 11.86
CA SER A 102 -27.53 13.53 11.57
C SER A 102 -27.22 14.60 10.51
N ASP A 103 -25.94 14.92 10.32
CA ASP A 103 -25.47 15.85 9.28
C ASP A 103 -25.19 15.15 7.93
N GLY A 104 -25.43 13.84 7.82
CA GLY A 104 -25.14 13.02 6.64
C GLY A 104 -23.71 12.49 6.57
N SER A 105 -22.82 12.88 7.49
CA SER A 105 -21.45 12.36 7.51
C SER A 105 -21.42 10.88 7.91
N HIS A 106 -20.50 10.14 7.28
CA HIS A 106 -20.38 8.70 7.45
C HIS A 106 -18.99 8.20 7.04
N LYS A 107 -18.69 6.94 7.36
CA LYS A 107 -17.46 6.25 6.92
C LYS A 107 -17.80 5.06 6.04
N PHE A 108 -16.96 4.73 5.07
CA PHE A 108 -17.03 3.43 4.38
C PHE A 108 -15.64 2.81 4.20
N ILE A 109 -15.59 1.49 4.09
CA ILE A 109 -14.35 0.75 3.80
C ILE A 109 -14.31 0.38 2.32
N HIS A 110 -13.16 0.61 1.68
CA HIS A 110 -12.86 0.16 0.32
C HIS A 110 -11.78 -0.93 0.35
N ILE A 111 -12.14 -2.10 -0.19
CA ILE A 111 -11.25 -3.23 -0.45
C ILE A 111 -11.32 -3.63 -1.92
N SER A 112 -10.27 -4.26 -2.42
CA SER A 112 -10.24 -4.81 -3.77
C SER A 112 -9.22 -5.94 -3.88
N ASP A 113 -9.26 -6.66 -5.00
CA ASP A 113 -8.21 -7.59 -5.43
C ASP A 113 -7.83 -8.62 -4.34
N THR A 114 -8.83 -9.12 -3.60
CA THR A 114 -8.54 -10.07 -2.51
C THR A 114 -7.94 -11.36 -3.04
N GLU A 115 -8.24 -11.71 -4.29
CA GLU A 115 -7.68 -12.84 -5.02
C GLU A 115 -7.66 -14.14 -4.23
N ILE A 116 -8.72 -14.37 -3.45
CA ILE A 116 -8.74 -15.49 -2.53
C ILE A 116 -8.96 -16.81 -3.28
N GLY A 117 -8.24 -17.83 -2.85
CA GLY A 117 -8.34 -19.18 -3.43
C GLY A 117 -9.42 -20.06 -2.79
N GLU A 118 -9.32 -21.37 -3.07
CA GLU A 118 -10.15 -22.40 -2.44
C GLU A 118 -9.72 -22.76 -1.00
N GLU A 119 -8.56 -22.27 -0.57
CA GLU A 119 -7.92 -22.63 0.70
C GLU A 119 -8.59 -21.98 1.94
N GLN A 120 -8.48 -22.66 3.09
CA GLN A 120 -8.96 -22.17 4.39
C GLN A 120 -8.02 -21.07 4.94
N GLY A 121 -8.52 -20.17 5.79
CA GLY A 121 -7.69 -19.13 6.45
C GLY A 121 -8.11 -17.67 6.20
N GLN A 122 -9.29 -17.43 5.60
CA GLN A 122 -9.79 -16.09 5.31
C GLN A 122 -10.44 -15.39 6.51
N ASP A 123 -10.59 -16.09 7.64
CA ASP A 123 -11.31 -15.58 8.80
C ASP A 123 -10.55 -14.46 9.51
N GLU A 124 -9.21 -14.47 9.51
CA GLU A 124 -8.41 -13.51 10.30
C GLU A 124 -8.59 -12.07 9.81
N TRP A 125 -8.42 -11.82 8.51
CA TRP A 125 -8.55 -10.46 7.97
C TRP A 125 -10.01 -10.00 7.93
N THR A 126 -10.94 -10.92 7.64
CA THR A 126 -12.38 -10.58 7.60
C THR A 126 -12.93 -10.30 8.99
N GLU A 127 -12.47 -10.99 10.03
CA GLU A 127 -12.85 -10.72 11.41
C GLU A 127 -12.26 -9.39 11.89
N GLY A 128 -10.98 -9.12 11.63
CA GLY A 128 -10.39 -7.81 11.95
C GLY A 128 -11.13 -6.65 11.28
N MET A 129 -11.64 -6.85 10.07
CA MET A 129 -12.46 -5.87 9.36
C MET A 129 -13.87 -5.74 9.95
N ARG A 130 -14.49 -6.86 10.35
CA ARG A 130 -15.79 -6.88 11.04
C ARG A 130 -15.72 -6.12 12.37
N GLU A 131 -14.68 -6.37 13.16
CA GLU A 131 -14.43 -5.67 14.41
C GLU A 131 -14.19 -4.18 14.17
N TYR A 132 -13.35 -3.81 13.20
CA TYR A 132 -13.15 -2.40 12.84
C TYR A 132 -14.46 -1.72 12.45
N ALA A 133 -15.24 -2.34 11.56
CA ALA A 133 -16.50 -1.79 11.08
C ALA A 133 -17.49 -1.54 12.22
N ALA A 134 -17.56 -2.46 13.18
CA ALA A 134 -18.39 -2.34 14.38
C ALA A 134 -17.90 -1.25 15.34
N ASN A 135 -16.58 -1.18 15.60
CA ASN A 135 -15.95 -0.21 16.50
C ASN A 135 -16.07 1.22 15.97
N GLU A 136 -15.88 1.41 14.66
CA GLU A 136 -15.81 2.71 14.01
C GLU A 136 -17.12 3.16 13.36
N LYS A 137 -18.20 2.36 13.50
CA LYS A 137 -19.53 2.62 12.92
C LYS A 137 -19.43 2.90 11.42
N VAL A 138 -18.88 1.94 10.69
CA VAL A 138 -18.70 2.02 9.23
C VAL A 138 -20.02 1.77 8.53
N ALA A 139 -20.48 2.73 7.72
CA ALA A 139 -21.76 2.70 7.02
C ALA A 139 -21.90 1.50 6.08
N PHE A 140 -20.90 1.26 5.25
CA PHE A 140 -20.85 0.13 4.33
C PHE A 140 -19.41 -0.28 4.00
N ILE A 141 -19.25 -1.49 3.48
CA ILE A 141 -18.03 -2.00 2.86
C ILE A 141 -18.30 -2.19 1.37
N ILE A 142 -17.37 -1.79 0.51
CA ILE A 142 -17.43 -2.05 -0.93
C ILE A 142 -16.17 -2.81 -1.36
N HIS A 143 -16.38 -3.97 -1.98
CA HIS A 143 -15.33 -4.76 -2.61
C HIS A 143 -15.35 -4.52 -4.12
N THR A 144 -14.29 -3.91 -4.67
CA THR A 144 -14.26 -3.50 -6.08
C THR A 144 -13.70 -4.58 -7.02
N GLY A 145 -14.14 -5.83 -6.89
CA GLY A 145 -13.80 -6.91 -7.82
C GLY A 145 -12.46 -7.61 -7.59
N ASP A 146 -12.19 -8.61 -8.43
CA ASP A 146 -11.14 -9.63 -8.29
C ASP A 146 -11.15 -10.25 -6.89
N ILE A 147 -12.36 -10.68 -6.51
CA ILE A 147 -12.57 -11.71 -5.49
C ILE A 147 -11.91 -13.02 -5.96
N CYS A 148 -11.87 -13.16 -7.30
CA CYS A 148 -11.09 -14.02 -8.19
C CYS A 148 -11.90 -15.19 -8.76
N TYR A 149 -11.35 -16.38 -8.91
CA TYR A 149 -12.04 -17.41 -9.69
C TYR A 149 -13.20 -18.09 -8.95
N VAL A 150 -13.78 -19.13 -9.57
CA VAL A 150 -14.90 -19.93 -9.05
C VAL A 150 -14.75 -20.27 -7.56
N GLY A 151 -13.56 -20.69 -7.14
CA GLY A 151 -13.26 -21.01 -5.75
C GLY A 151 -13.40 -19.83 -4.80
N GLY A 152 -12.77 -18.70 -5.16
CA GLY A 152 -12.78 -17.47 -4.38
C GLY A 152 -14.20 -16.89 -4.23
N LEU A 153 -14.94 -16.79 -5.33
CA LEU A 153 -16.34 -16.32 -5.32
C LEU A 153 -17.22 -17.17 -4.38
N ASN A 154 -17.09 -18.49 -4.42
CA ASN A 154 -17.88 -19.38 -3.56
C ASN A 154 -17.45 -19.34 -2.09
N ASN A 155 -16.21 -18.96 -1.79
CA ASN A 155 -15.67 -18.95 -0.43
C ASN A 155 -15.82 -17.58 0.24
N HIS A 156 -15.54 -16.49 -0.46
CA HIS A 156 -15.59 -15.13 0.08
C HIS A 156 -16.96 -14.83 0.68
N ILE A 157 -18.03 -15.15 -0.06
CA ILE A 157 -19.40 -14.86 0.37
C ILE A 157 -19.75 -15.51 1.72
N LYS A 158 -19.06 -16.58 2.14
CA LYS A 158 -19.31 -17.24 3.44
C LYS A 158 -18.75 -16.43 4.61
N VAL A 159 -17.63 -15.75 4.41
CA VAL A 159 -16.85 -15.07 5.46
C VAL A 159 -17.16 -13.57 5.54
N MET A 160 -17.61 -12.97 4.45
CA MET A 160 -17.99 -11.56 4.41
C MET A 160 -19.22 -11.37 3.52
N ASN A 161 -20.32 -10.87 4.11
CA ASN A 161 -21.56 -10.45 3.47
C ASN A 161 -22.39 -9.62 4.48
N SER A 162 -23.50 -9.00 4.06
CA SER A 162 -24.35 -8.20 4.96
C SER A 162 -24.97 -8.99 6.11
N SER A 163 -25.27 -10.29 5.94
CA SER A 163 -25.86 -11.14 6.98
C SER A 163 -24.87 -11.45 8.12
N ASN A 164 -23.58 -11.54 7.83
CA ASN A 164 -22.54 -11.73 8.86
C ASN A 164 -21.90 -10.42 9.33
N MET A 165 -22.14 -9.29 8.64
CA MET A 165 -21.77 -7.94 9.05
C MET A 165 -23.01 -7.19 9.63
N PRO A 166 -23.50 -7.53 10.84
CA PRO A 166 -24.82 -7.08 11.32
C PRO A 166 -24.95 -5.55 11.41
N GLU A 167 -23.84 -4.85 11.64
CA GLU A 167 -23.79 -3.39 11.73
C GLU A 167 -23.41 -2.72 10.41
N THR A 168 -23.16 -3.44 9.32
CA THR A 168 -22.57 -2.86 8.09
C THR A 168 -23.03 -3.58 6.83
N GLN A 169 -23.58 -2.84 5.86
CA GLN A 169 -23.94 -3.42 4.56
C GLN A 169 -22.68 -3.68 3.72
N VAL A 170 -22.64 -4.81 3.00
CA VAL A 170 -21.54 -5.12 2.07
C VAL A 170 -22.02 -5.08 0.63
N PHE A 171 -21.23 -4.43 -0.23
CA PHE A 171 -21.47 -4.27 -1.66
C PHE A 171 -20.29 -4.82 -2.47
N TYR A 172 -20.55 -5.21 -3.72
CA TYR A 172 -19.57 -5.85 -4.60
C TYR A 172 -19.63 -5.28 -6.02
N SER A 173 -18.46 -5.03 -6.61
CA SER A 173 -18.27 -4.86 -8.06
C SER A 173 -17.61 -6.11 -8.64
N VAL A 174 -17.73 -6.28 -9.96
CA VAL A 174 -17.14 -7.39 -10.71
C VAL A 174 -15.78 -6.96 -11.26
N GLY A 175 -14.74 -7.75 -10.98
CA GLY A 175 -13.43 -7.67 -11.63
C GLY A 175 -13.26 -8.62 -12.81
N ASN A 176 -12.14 -8.53 -13.51
CA ASN A 176 -11.85 -9.37 -14.68
C ASN A 176 -11.76 -10.86 -14.34
N HIS A 177 -11.20 -11.20 -13.19
CA HIS A 177 -11.00 -12.58 -12.76
C HIS A 177 -12.27 -13.20 -12.16
N ASP A 178 -13.25 -12.35 -11.79
CA ASP A 178 -14.59 -12.79 -11.36
C ASP A 178 -15.48 -13.23 -12.54
N LEU A 179 -15.10 -12.88 -13.78
CA LEU A 179 -15.78 -13.28 -15.01
C LEU A 179 -15.30 -14.67 -15.43
N VAL A 180 -16.01 -15.70 -15.01
CA VAL A 180 -15.63 -17.12 -15.13
C VAL A 180 -16.42 -17.86 -16.22
N ALA A 181 -16.01 -19.10 -16.51
CA ALA A 181 -16.70 -19.95 -17.48
C ALA A 181 -18.17 -20.21 -17.09
N GLY A 182 -19.08 -19.96 -18.02
CA GLY A 182 -20.52 -20.13 -17.87
C GLY A 182 -21.26 -19.85 -19.19
N LYS A 183 -22.58 -19.68 -19.14
CA LYS A 183 -23.38 -19.21 -20.31
C LYS A 183 -22.95 -17.81 -20.76
N TYR A 184 -22.47 -17.02 -19.82
CA TYR A 184 -21.86 -15.69 -19.97
C TYR A 184 -20.95 -15.45 -18.76
N GLY A 185 -19.95 -14.57 -18.88
CA GLY A 185 -18.87 -14.44 -17.90
C GLY A 185 -19.33 -14.16 -16.45
N GLU A 186 -20.37 -13.35 -16.30
CA GLU A 186 -20.89 -12.94 -14.98
C GLU A 186 -21.94 -13.89 -14.37
N GLU A 187 -22.25 -15.04 -14.99
CA GLU A 187 -23.34 -15.93 -14.53
C GLU A 187 -23.16 -16.39 -13.07
N LEU A 188 -21.94 -16.79 -12.69
CA LEU A 188 -21.66 -17.23 -11.33
C LEU A 188 -21.71 -16.06 -10.35
N PHE A 189 -21.13 -14.92 -10.71
CA PHE A 189 -21.16 -13.72 -9.88
C PHE A 189 -22.60 -13.31 -9.60
N GLU A 190 -23.45 -13.23 -10.63
CA GLU A 190 -24.85 -12.88 -10.50
C GLU A 190 -25.64 -13.83 -9.59
N LYS A 191 -25.29 -15.12 -9.62
CA LYS A 191 -25.91 -16.14 -8.76
C LYS A 191 -25.56 -15.94 -7.28
N ILE A 192 -24.37 -15.43 -6.97
CA ILE A 192 -23.85 -15.32 -5.60
C ILE A 192 -24.07 -13.92 -5.02
N TYR A 193 -23.77 -12.88 -5.80
CA TYR A 193 -23.66 -11.49 -5.36
C TYR A 193 -24.76 -10.59 -5.91
N GLY A 194 -25.41 -10.97 -7.02
CA GLY A 194 -26.51 -10.21 -7.62
C GLY A 194 -26.12 -9.37 -8.85
N PRO A 195 -26.86 -8.29 -9.16
CA PRO A 195 -26.66 -7.52 -10.39
C PRO A 195 -25.26 -6.90 -10.45
N THR A 196 -24.71 -6.79 -11.66
CA THR A 196 -23.34 -6.31 -11.88
C THR A 196 -23.20 -4.79 -11.88
N PHE A 197 -24.31 -4.05 -11.97
CA PHE A 197 -24.36 -2.60 -11.79
C PHE A 197 -25.65 -2.21 -11.08
N TYR A 198 -25.54 -1.25 -10.17
CA TYR A 198 -26.62 -0.78 -9.29
C TYR A 198 -26.15 0.49 -8.56
N SER A 199 -27.04 1.09 -7.77
CA SER A 199 -26.77 2.30 -7.00
C SER A 199 -27.37 2.23 -5.60
N PHE A 200 -26.86 3.05 -4.69
CA PHE A 200 -27.40 3.21 -3.34
C PHE A 200 -27.01 4.59 -2.77
N GLU A 201 -27.67 5.00 -1.69
CA GLU A 201 -27.46 6.30 -1.08
C GLU A 201 -27.07 6.20 0.39
N VAL A 202 -26.09 7.00 0.80
CA VAL A 202 -25.69 7.17 2.20
C VAL A 202 -25.38 8.64 2.45
N GLY A 203 -26.05 9.24 3.42
CA GLY A 203 -26.00 10.69 3.64
C GLY A 203 -26.47 11.48 2.41
N ASN A 204 -25.76 12.56 2.08
CA ASN A 204 -26.00 13.34 0.87
C ASN A 204 -25.19 12.85 -0.34
N VAL A 205 -25.01 11.53 -0.47
CA VAL A 205 -24.17 10.92 -1.51
C VAL A 205 -24.94 9.83 -2.24
N HIS A 206 -24.78 9.81 -3.56
CA HIS A 206 -25.25 8.77 -4.46
C HIS A 206 -24.06 7.95 -4.95
N TYR A 207 -24.05 6.66 -4.61
CA TYR A 207 -22.99 5.73 -4.96
C TYR A 207 -23.44 4.87 -6.13
N ILE A 208 -22.59 4.74 -7.15
CA ILE A 208 -22.85 3.94 -8.34
C ILE A 208 -21.81 2.84 -8.43
N VAL A 209 -22.25 1.59 -8.55
CA VAL A 209 -21.39 0.43 -8.77
C VAL A 209 -21.52 0.00 -10.23
N THR A 210 -20.39 -0.18 -10.90
CA THR A 210 -20.32 -0.61 -12.30
C THR A 210 -19.29 -1.74 -12.46
N PRO A 211 -19.46 -2.66 -13.42
CA PRO A 211 -18.54 -3.78 -13.60
C PRO A 211 -17.38 -3.40 -14.53
N MET A 212 -16.34 -4.22 -14.55
CA MET A 212 -15.29 -4.13 -15.55
C MET A 212 -15.83 -4.43 -16.97
N PRO A 213 -15.39 -3.73 -18.03
CA PRO A 213 -15.89 -3.94 -19.40
C PRO A 213 -15.54 -5.29 -20.04
N ARG A 214 -14.54 -6.01 -19.51
CA ARG A 214 -13.99 -7.26 -20.03
C ARG A 214 -13.32 -8.04 -18.90
N GLY A 215 -13.12 -9.35 -19.09
CA GLY A 215 -12.34 -10.21 -18.20
C GLY A 215 -11.97 -11.51 -18.87
N ASP A 216 -11.62 -12.54 -18.09
CA ASP A 216 -11.15 -13.81 -18.61
C ASP A 216 -12.20 -14.55 -19.45
N HIS A 217 -13.46 -14.37 -19.08
CA HIS A 217 -14.61 -14.76 -19.89
C HIS A 217 -15.45 -13.54 -20.30
N ALA A 218 -15.95 -13.56 -21.53
CA ALA A 218 -16.70 -12.43 -22.07
C ALA A 218 -18.03 -12.21 -21.32
N PRO A 219 -18.29 -10.98 -20.81
CA PRO A 219 -19.56 -10.68 -20.17
C PRO A 219 -20.71 -10.54 -21.18
N SER A 220 -21.95 -10.70 -20.72
CA SER A 220 -23.14 -10.46 -21.57
C SER A 220 -23.58 -8.99 -21.59
N TYR A 221 -23.31 -8.24 -20.52
CA TYR A 221 -23.59 -6.81 -20.46
C TYR A 221 -22.70 -6.02 -21.42
N ARG A 222 -23.21 -4.88 -21.91
CA ARG A 222 -22.45 -3.94 -22.74
C ARG A 222 -22.32 -2.61 -22.03
N LEU A 223 -21.21 -1.90 -22.26
CA LEU A 223 -21.01 -0.54 -21.73
C LEU A 223 -22.18 0.40 -22.08
N ASP A 224 -22.72 0.29 -23.29
CA ASP A 224 -23.88 1.09 -23.72
C ASP A 224 -25.15 0.78 -22.91
N ASP A 225 -25.37 -0.47 -22.51
CA ASP A 225 -26.50 -0.86 -21.64
C ASP A 225 -26.32 -0.25 -20.23
N MET A 226 -25.12 -0.41 -19.65
CA MET A 226 -24.75 0.15 -18.35
C MET A 226 -24.86 1.68 -18.29
N PHE A 227 -24.29 2.39 -19.26
CA PHE A 227 -24.34 3.86 -19.30
C PHE A 227 -25.75 4.39 -19.62
N THR A 228 -26.57 3.63 -20.36
CA THR A 228 -27.99 3.99 -20.55
C THR A 228 -28.76 3.88 -19.23
N TRP A 229 -28.56 2.79 -18.47
CA TRP A 229 -29.12 2.64 -17.13
C TRP A 229 -28.65 3.77 -16.20
N MET A 230 -27.34 4.04 -16.16
CA MET A 230 -26.76 5.10 -15.32
C MET A 230 -27.35 6.48 -15.64
N ALA A 231 -27.57 6.79 -16.93
CA ALA A 231 -28.22 8.02 -17.33
C ALA A 231 -29.68 8.10 -16.84
N ASN A 232 -30.39 6.95 -16.78
CA ASN A 232 -31.75 6.89 -16.26
C ASN A 232 -31.80 7.02 -14.73
N ASP A 233 -30.82 6.45 -14.03
CA ASP A 233 -30.67 6.57 -12.58
C ASP A 233 -30.35 8.03 -12.17
N LEU A 234 -29.34 8.63 -12.81
CA LEU A 234 -28.92 10.01 -12.56
C LEU A 234 -29.99 11.07 -12.84
N LYS A 235 -31.04 10.78 -13.62
CA LYS A 235 -32.19 11.69 -13.81
C LYS A 235 -32.95 11.96 -12.51
N HIS A 236 -32.90 11.01 -11.57
CA HIS A 236 -33.59 11.11 -10.28
C HIS A 236 -32.67 11.61 -9.17
N VAL A 237 -31.39 11.84 -9.46
CA VAL A 237 -30.39 12.32 -8.50
C VAL A 237 -30.31 13.85 -8.57
N GLY A 238 -30.49 14.51 -7.41
CA GLY A 238 -30.37 15.96 -7.31
C GLY A 238 -28.96 16.44 -7.63
N LYS A 239 -28.82 17.57 -8.34
CA LYS A 239 -27.52 18.10 -8.79
C LYS A 239 -26.53 18.45 -7.66
N ASP A 240 -27.06 18.75 -6.48
CA ASP A 240 -26.25 19.09 -5.30
C ASP A 240 -25.79 17.85 -4.51
N LYS A 241 -26.29 16.66 -4.86
CA LYS A 241 -25.88 15.40 -4.24
C LYS A 241 -24.52 15.00 -4.77
N ALA A 242 -23.62 14.55 -3.90
CA ALA A 242 -22.31 14.08 -4.35
C ALA A 242 -22.45 12.72 -5.06
N VAL A 243 -21.65 12.48 -6.10
CA VAL A 243 -21.61 11.20 -6.82
C VAL A 243 -20.26 10.53 -6.66
N TYR A 244 -20.27 9.23 -6.41
CA TYR A 244 -19.10 8.37 -6.34
C TYR A 244 -19.30 7.17 -7.24
N VAL A 245 -18.25 6.76 -7.95
CA VAL A 245 -18.29 5.57 -8.81
C VAL A 245 -17.31 4.52 -8.28
N PHE A 246 -17.80 3.30 -8.15
CA PHE A 246 -17.03 2.10 -7.89
C PHE A 246 -16.96 1.27 -9.17
N ASN A 247 -15.75 0.93 -9.58
CA ASN A 247 -15.47 0.02 -10.70
C ASN A 247 -14.22 -0.78 -10.35
N HIS A 248 -13.96 -1.91 -11.01
CA HIS A 248 -12.69 -2.61 -10.82
C HIS A 248 -11.51 -1.92 -11.53
N THR A 249 -11.75 -1.19 -12.63
CA THR A 249 -10.69 -0.51 -13.40
C THR A 249 -10.86 1.01 -13.43
N ILE A 250 -9.83 1.70 -13.93
CA ILE A 250 -9.76 3.16 -14.07
C ILE A 250 -10.71 3.70 -15.17
N PRO A 251 -11.11 4.99 -15.12
CA PRO A 251 -12.06 5.56 -16.08
C PRO A 251 -11.68 5.36 -17.56
N GLY A 252 -10.38 5.52 -17.88
CA GLY A 252 -9.88 5.37 -19.25
C GLY A 252 -10.08 3.96 -19.82
N GLU A 253 -9.91 2.92 -19.00
CA GLU A 253 -10.13 1.53 -19.41
C GLU A 253 -11.61 1.19 -19.55
N CYS A 254 -12.47 1.87 -18.79
CA CYS A 254 -13.93 1.85 -18.94
C CYS A 254 -14.44 2.65 -20.14
N ARG A 255 -13.55 3.13 -21.04
CA ARG A 255 -13.90 4.04 -22.16
C ARG A 255 -14.65 5.29 -21.72
N CYS A 256 -14.36 5.73 -20.49
CA CYS A 256 -14.92 6.92 -19.87
C CYS A 256 -13.80 7.93 -19.56
N PRO A 257 -12.95 8.31 -20.54
CA PRO A 257 -11.92 9.33 -20.30
C PRO A 257 -12.60 10.64 -19.88
N ASP A 258 -11.95 11.39 -18.99
CA ASP A 258 -12.49 12.63 -18.41
C ASP A 258 -13.87 12.47 -17.75
N PHE A 259 -14.22 11.24 -17.35
CA PHE A 259 -15.50 10.87 -16.74
C PHE A 259 -16.72 11.09 -17.65
N LYS A 260 -16.53 10.93 -18.98
CA LYS A 260 -17.58 11.05 -19.99
C LYS A 260 -17.68 9.81 -20.87
N TYR A 261 -18.91 9.39 -21.15
CA TYR A 261 -19.19 8.32 -22.10
C TYR A 261 -20.21 8.75 -23.14
N THR A 262 -19.92 8.51 -24.42
CA THR A 262 -20.86 8.77 -25.52
C THR A 262 -21.57 7.48 -25.93
N LEU A 263 -22.88 7.45 -25.70
CA LEU A 263 -23.80 6.37 -26.06
C LEU A 263 -23.89 6.21 -27.59
N LYS A 264 -24.34 5.04 -28.04
CA LYS A 264 -24.57 4.78 -29.48
C LYS A 264 -25.57 5.71 -30.14
N ASN A 265 -26.54 6.22 -29.37
CA ASN A 265 -27.50 7.23 -29.82
C ASN A 265 -26.90 8.65 -29.93
N LYS A 266 -25.59 8.80 -29.62
CA LYS A 266 -24.81 10.04 -29.61
C LYS A 266 -25.08 10.99 -28.44
N GLU A 267 -25.88 10.58 -27.46
CA GLU A 267 -25.98 11.30 -26.19
C GLU A 267 -24.74 11.03 -25.33
N THR A 268 -24.34 11.99 -24.52
CA THR A 268 -23.17 11.86 -23.64
C THR A 268 -23.63 11.87 -22.18
N VAL A 269 -23.19 10.86 -21.44
CA VAL A 269 -23.28 10.81 -19.98
C VAL A 269 -22.04 11.52 -19.44
N ASP A 270 -22.23 12.69 -18.83
CA ASP A 270 -21.15 13.53 -18.29
C ASP A 270 -21.23 13.53 -16.76
N LEU A 271 -20.41 12.71 -16.11
CA LEU A 271 -20.46 12.55 -14.65
C LEU A 271 -20.03 13.81 -13.90
N LEU A 272 -19.21 14.66 -14.51
CA LEU A 272 -18.81 15.94 -13.92
C LEU A 272 -20.01 16.89 -13.77
N ALA A 273 -21.02 16.77 -14.64
CA ALA A 273 -22.27 17.53 -14.55
C ALA A 273 -23.18 17.06 -13.40
N HIS A 274 -22.84 15.93 -12.75
CA HIS A 274 -23.56 15.31 -11.64
C HIS A 274 -22.75 15.34 -10.33
N ASN A 275 -21.84 16.31 -10.14
CA ASN A 275 -21.09 16.49 -8.89
C ASN A 275 -20.27 15.24 -8.49
N LEU A 276 -19.60 14.62 -9.46
CA LEU A 276 -18.67 13.51 -9.23
C LEU A 276 -17.53 13.95 -8.31
N LYS A 277 -17.29 13.20 -7.24
CA LYS A 277 -16.24 13.43 -6.25
C LYS A 277 -15.08 12.45 -6.38
N ALA A 278 -15.38 11.17 -6.57
CA ALA A 278 -14.33 10.15 -6.69
C ALA A 278 -14.71 8.95 -7.56
N TRP A 279 -13.68 8.33 -8.13
CA TRP A 279 -13.69 7.03 -8.79
C TRP A 279 -12.76 6.08 -8.04
N LEU A 280 -13.31 5.02 -7.46
CA LEU A 280 -12.55 4.03 -6.70
C LEU A 280 -12.40 2.73 -7.51
N TYR A 281 -11.19 2.17 -7.53
CA TYR A 281 -10.82 1.00 -8.34
C TYR A 281 -9.83 0.04 -7.68
N GLY A 282 -9.66 -1.13 -8.29
CA GLY A 282 -8.71 -2.19 -7.92
C GLY A 282 -7.71 -2.47 -9.03
N HIS A 283 -7.77 -3.68 -9.61
CA HIS A 283 -7.09 -4.21 -10.80
C HIS A 283 -5.56 -4.32 -10.73
N TRP A 284 -4.90 -3.37 -10.08
CA TRP A 284 -3.45 -3.24 -10.11
C TRP A 284 -2.78 -3.65 -8.79
N HIS A 285 -3.55 -4.02 -7.76
CA HIS A 285 -3.03 -4.41 -6.45
C HIS A 285 -2.03 -3.38 -5.87
N VAL A 286 -2.31 -2.09 -6.07
CA VAL A 286 -1.42 -1.00 -5.65
C VAL A 286 -2.09 -0.08 -4.65
N ASN A 287 -1.30 0.53 -3.78
CA ASN A 287 -1.77 1.65 -2.98
C ASN A 287 -1.54 2.95 -3.74
N HIS A 288 -2.59 3.50 -4.35
CA HIS A 288 -2.44 4.69 -5.19
C HIS A 288 -3.65 5.61 -5.07
N MET A 289 -3.40 6.91 -4.96
CA MET A 289 -4.42 7.94 -4.94
C MET A 289 -3.88 9.16 -5.65
N TYR A 290 -4.68 9.74 -6.54
CA TYR A 290 -4.42 11.08 -7.05
C TYR A 290 -5.68 11.90 -7.25
N THR A 291 -5.55 13.20 -7.08
CA THR A 291 -6.59 14.18 -7.41
C THR A 291 -6.38 14.72 -8.81
N HIS A 292 -7.38 14.55 -9.69
CA HIS A 292 -7.27 15.01 -11.07
C HIS A 292 -7.15 16.56 -11.11
N PRO A 293 -6.08 17.11 -11.69
CA PRO A 293 -5.74 18.53 -11.53
C PRO A 293 -6.78 19.48 -12.13
N ASP A 294 -7.45 19.07 -13.22
CA ASP A 294 -8.37 19.96 -13.94
C ASP A 294 -9.80 19.99 -13.39
N ASN A 295 -10.22 18.97 -12.63
CA ASN A 295 -11.61 18.83 -12.18
C ASN A 295 -11.77 18.43 -10.71
N GLY A 296 -10.68 18.13 -9.99
CA GLY A 296 -10.70 17.84 -8.57
C GLY A 296 -11.26 16.46 -8.19
N VAL A 297 -11.55 15.58 -9.17
CA VAL A 297 -12.05 14.23 -8.89
C VAL A 297 -10.91 13.35 -8.37
N GLY A 298 -11.14 12.67 -7.25
CA GLY A 298 -10.21 11.68 -6.72
C GLY A 298 -10.25 10.37 -7.51
N VAL A 299 -9.10 9.81 -7.86
CA VAL A 299 -8.97 8.47 -8.47
C VAL A 299 -8.15 7.61 -7.52
N ILE A 300 -8.79 6.61 -6.91
CA ILE A 300 -8.31 6.00 -5.67
C ILE A 300 -8.31 4.47 -5.78
N CYS A 301 -7.20 3.85 -5.41
CA CYS A 301 -7.02 2.41 -5.32
C CYS A 301 -6.42 2.01 -3.97
N SER A 302 -6.91 0.88 -3.46
CA SER A 302 -6.37 0.18 -2.31
C SER A 302 -5.76 -1.12 -2.81
N SER A 303 -4.58 -1.49 -2.31
CA SER A 303 -4.05 -2.84 -2.49
C SER A 303 -4.94 -3.87 -1.80
N THR A 304 -4.64 -5.14 -2.04
CA THR A 304 -5.31 -6.26 -1.39
C THR A 304 -5.08 -6.25 0.12
N PRO A 305 -6.09 -6.54 0.95
CA PRO A 305 -5.89 -6.70 2.38
C PRO A 305 -5.24 -8.04 2.74
N VAL A 306 -5.11 -8.98 1.79
CA VAL A 306 -4.79 -10.39 2.07
C VAL A 306 -3.33 -10.74 1.82
N TYR A 307 -2.67 -10.06 0.88
CA TYR A 307 -1.29 -10.33 0.43
C TYR A 307 -0.50 -9.04 0.19
N GLY A 308 0.78 -9.13 -0.16
CA GLY A 308 1.49 -8.00 -0.75
C GLY A 308 0.99 -7.72 -2.18
N GLY A 309 0.99 -6.43 -2.56
CA GLY A 309 0.61 -5.98 -3.89
C GLY A 309 1.60 -6.38 -4.98
N ILE A 310 1.19 -6.29 -6.25
CA ILE A 310 2.05 -6.58 -7.42
C ILE A 310 3.30 -5.69 -7.40
N ASP A 311 3.14 -4.44 -7.00
CA ASP A 311 4.23 -3.46 -6.84
C ASP A 311 4.88 -3.48 -5.45
N HIS A 312 4.69 -4.58 -4.71
CA HIS A 312 5.02 -4.76 -3.30
C HIS A 312 4.23 -3.88 -2.32
N ALA A 313 3.22 -3.13 -2.77
CA ALA A 313 2.35 -2.34 -1.90
C ALA A 313 1.91 -3.15 -0.67
N SER A 314 2.03 -2.53 0.50
CA SER A 314 1.65 -3.17 1.75
C SER A 314 0.19 -3.61 1.75
N SER A 315 -0.07 -4.80 2.30
CA SER A 315 -1.41 -5.32 2.52
C SER A 315 -2.23 -4.37 3.38
N ALA A 316 -3.36 -3.90 2.85
CA ALA A 316 -4.09 -2.81 3.45
C ALA A 316 -5.54 -2.68 2.96
N PHE A 317 -6.29 -1.79 3.60
CA PHE A 317 -7.57 -1.29 3.12
C PHE A 317 -7.68 0.22 3.39
N ARG A 318 -8.61 0.87 2.71
CA ARG A 318 -8.87 2.32 2.90
C ARG A 318 -10.18 2.53 3.62
N VAL A 319 -10.17 3.51 4.52
CA VAL A 319 -11.36 4.03 5.17
C VAL A 319 -11.60 5.43 4.64
N MET A 320 -12.76 5.61 4.02
CA MET A 320 -13.18 6.86 3.41
C MET A 320 -14.09 7.58 4.40
N ASN A 321 -13.71 8.78 4.83
CA ASN A 321 -14.50 9.62 5.71
C ASN A 321 -15.21 10.67 4.86
N ILE A 322 -16.53 10.65 4.88
CA ILE A 322 -17.37 11.51 4.07
C ILE A 322 -18.06 12.52 4.96
N ASP A 323 -17.91 13.81 4.65
CA ASP A 323 -18.57 14.88 5.39
C ASP A 323 -20.04 15.06 4.94
N GLY A 324 -20.78 15.95 5.61
CA GLY A 324 -22.19 16.20 5.28
C GLY A 324 -22.45 16.78 3.89
N LYS A 325 -21.41 17.27 3.19
CA LYS A 325 -21.49 17.77 1.81
C LYS A 325 -21.12 16.71 0.78
N GLY A 326 -20.60 15.57 1.23
CA GLY A 326 -20.10 14.50 0.36
C GLY A 326 -18.64 14.69 -0.07
N ASP A 327 -17.90 15.64 0.53
CA ASP A 327 -16.45 15.72 0.34
C ASP A 327 -15.76 14.65 1.20
N PHE A 328 -14.62 14.14 0.73
CA PHE A 328 -13.93 13.01 1.38
C PHE A 328 -12.56 13.38 1.95
N THR A 329 -12.19 12.67 3.01
CA THR A 329 -10.79 12.36 3.34
C THR A 329 -10.61 10.84 3.35
N SER A 330 -9.36 10.37 3.29
CA SER A 330 -9.04 8.95 3.34
C SER A 330 -8.03 8.67 4.45
N ASP A 331 -8.24 7.56 5.16
CA ASP A 331 -7.30 6.97 6.09
C ASP A 331 -6.82 5.62 5.55
N PHE A 332 -5.52 5.35 5.73
CA PHE A 332 -4.88 4.14 5.25
C PHE A 332 -4.68 3.16 6.41
N HIS A 333 -5.17 1.93 6.28
CA HIS A 333 -5.10 0.92 7.33
C HIS A 333 -4.38 -0.33 6.84
N TYR A 334 -3.35 -0.76 7.58
CA TYR A 334 -2.59 -1.98 7.31
C TYR A 334 -3.30 -3.19 7.91
N SER A 335 -3.29 -4.29 7.16
CA SER A 335 -3.88 -5.56 7.60
C SER A 335 -3.07 -6.23 8.71
N TYR A 336 -3.70 -7.11 9.49
CA TYR A 336 -3.05 -8.09 10.37
C TYR A 336 -2.25 -7.56 11.57
N MET A 337 -2.76 -6.59 12.33
CA MET A 337 -2.15 -6.21 13.61
C MET A 337 -3.18 -6.01 14.72
N ASP A 338 -3.08 -6.80 15.78
CA ASP A 338 -3.88 -6.60 17.00
C ASP A 338 -3.03 -5.96 18.10
N LYS A 339 -3.34 -4.71 18.45
CA LYS A 339 -2.82 -3.99 19.63
C LYS A 339 -1.29 -4.09 19.80
N HIS A 340 -0.57 -4.06 18.68
CA HIS A 340 0.88 -4.16 18.64
C HIS A 340 1.51 -2.92 19.30
N MET A 341 2.51 -3.15 20.15
CA MET A 341 3.24 -2.06 20.80
C MET A 341 4.68 -2.44 21.16
N VAL A 342 5.63 -1.56 20.84
CA VAL A 342 7.06 -1.71 21.15
C VAL A 342 7.65 -0.38 21.60
N ILE A 343 8.40 -0.39 22.71
CA ILE A 343 9.25 0.75 23.10
C ILE A 343 10.55 0.64 22.27
N ALA A 344 10.57 1.28 21.10
CA ALA A 344 11.61 1.10 20.09
C ALA A 344 12.95 1.75 20.49
N SER A 345 12.90 2.78 21.33
CA SER A 345 14.10 3.53 21.76
C SER A 345 14.82 2.90 22.96
N ILE A 346 14.27 1.85 23.57
CA ILE A 346 14.83 1.18 24.75
C ILE A 346 14.87 -0.33 24.52
N GLN A 347 16.06 -0.87 24.30
CA GLN A 347 16.30 -2.30 24.05
C GLN A 347 17.65 -2.70 24.63
N ASN A 348 17.85 -4.00 24.88
CA ASN A 348 19.13 -4.53 25.39
C ASN A 348 19.64 -3.79 26.64
N HIS A 349 18.72 -3.36 27.52
CA HIS A 349 19.03 -2.59 28.73
C HIS A 349 19.70 -1.23 28.48
N GLN A 350 19.57 -0.69 27.28
CA GLN A 350 20.18 0.56 26.83
C GLN A 350 19.13 1.48 26.21
N ALA A 351 19.41 2.78 26.27
CA ALA A 351 18.66 3.82 25.57
C ALA A 351 19.65 4.83 24.96
N ALA A 352 19.20 5.56 23.94
CA ALA A 352 19.87 6.77 23.51
C ALA A 352 19.74 7.84 24.62
N ILE A 353 20.84 8.53 24.92
CA ILE A 353 20.88 9.62 25.89
C ILE A 353 21.64 10.77 25.22
N THR A 354 21.00 11.93 25.06
CA THR A 354 21.64 13.12 24.49
C THR A 354 22.71 13.66 25.46
N PRO A 355 23.65 14.51 25.00
CA PRO A 355 24.62 15.16 25.88
C PRO A 355 23.99 15.93 27.06
N GLU A 356 22.77 16.43 26.90
CA GLU A 356 21.99 17.13 27.93
C GLU A 356 21.34 16.14 28.94
N GLY A 357 21.38 14.85 28.66
CA GLY A 357 20.75 13.79 29.45
C GLY A 357 19.28 13.54 29.11
N THR A 358 18.83 13.97 27.93
CA THR A 358 17.46 13.72 27.46
C THR A 358 17.39 12.36 26.78
N ILE A 359 16.29 11.63 26.98
CA ILE A 359 16.01 10.35 26.33
C ILE A 359 14.95 10.58 25.24
N PRO A 360 15.29 10.46 23.95
CA PRO A 360 14.30 10.46 22.88
C PRO A 360 13.51 9.15 22.93
N LEU A 361 12.32 9.18 23.52
CA LEU A 361 11.42 8.05 23.60
C LEU A 361 10.65 7.88 22.29
N VAL A 362 10.65 6.66 21.77
CA VAL A 362 9.85 6.24 20.62
C VAL A 362 9.08 4.98 21.00
N VAL A 363 7.76 5.03 20.83
CA VAL A 363 6.86 3.89 20.95
C VAL A 363 6.15 3.71 19.61
N ASN A 364 6.39 2.58 18.96
CA ASN A 364 5.59 2.17 17.80
C ASN A 364 4.37 1.41 18.34
N ALA A 365 3.17 1.93 18.09
CA ALA A 365 1.90 1.34 18.54
C ALA A 365 0.87 1.39 17.41
N TYR A 366 0.31 0.24 17.05
CA TYR A 366 -0.64 0.10 15.94
C TYR A 366 -1.64 -1.01 16.21
N SER A 367 -2.87 -0.84 15.74
CA SER A 367 -3.92 -1.86 15.81
C SER A 367 -4.89 -1.66 14.66
N THR A 368 -5.12 -2.71 13.88
CA THR A 368 -6.01 -2.73 12.71
C THR A 368 -7.46 -2.60 13.15
N ALA A 369 -7.94 -3.45 14.05
CA ALA A 369 -9.36 -3.49 14.46
C ALA A 369 -9.79 -2.34 15.39
N SER A 370 -8.84 -1.78 16.15
CA SER A 370 -9.10 -0.75 17.16
C SER A 370 -7.94 0.25 17.22
N PRO A 371 -7.93 1.30 16.38
CA PRO A 371 -6.80 2.22 16.27
C PRO A 371 -6.34 2.80 17.60
N ALA A 372 -5.02 3.00 17.75
CA ALA A 372 -4.46 3.66 18.93
C ALA A 372 -4.78 5.16 18.88
N THR A 373 -5.55 5.65 19.84
CA THR A 373 -5.98 7.06 19.89
C THR A 373 -5.06 7.92 20.75
N LYS A 374 -4.28 7.28 21.64
CA LYS A 374 -3.39 7.98 22.57
C LYS A 374 -2.30 7.06 23.11
N VAL A 375 -1.08 7.57 23.19
CA VAL A 375 0.01 6.90 23.92
C VAL A 375 0.53 7.79 25.05
N ARG A 376 0.79 7.17 26.20
CA ARG A 376 1.38 7.80 27.38
C ARG A 376 2.57 7.00 27.88
N TYR A 377 3.47 7.65 28.61
CA TYR A 377 4.56 6.99 29.31
C TYR A 377 4.64 7.38 30.79
N SER A 378 5.13 6.44 31.60
CA SER A 378 5.51 6.63 32.99
C SER A 378 6.94 6.12 33.19
N CYS A 379 7.62 6.61 34.23
CA CYS A 379 8.95 6.13 34.61
C CYS A 379 9.01 5.87 36.11
N THR A 380 9.56 4.73 36.50
CA THR A 380 9.74 4.32 37.90
C THR A 380 11.20 4.04 38.21
N PHE A 381 11.61 4.36 39.43
CA PHE A 381 12.93 4.09 40.00
C PHE A 381 12.76 3.64 41.44
N ASP A 382 13.36 2.51 41.82
CA ASP A 382 13.30 1.94 43.18
C ASP A 382 11.87 1.81 43.73
N GLY A 383 10.96 1.26 42.90
CA GLY A 383 9.53 1.10 43.25
C GLY A 383 8.72 2.40 43.32
N LYS A 384 9.33 3.57 43.11
CA LYS A 384 8.67 4.89 43.13
C LYS A 384 8.45 5.43 41.73
N THR A 385 7.29 6.00 41.49
CA THR A 385 6.96 6.68 40.22
C THR A 385 7.63 8.06 40.18
N LEU A 386 8.54 8.26 39.24
CA LEU A 386 9.19 9.54 38.97
C LEU A 386 8.38 10.40 38.02
N LEU A 387 7.85 9.78 36.96
CA LEU A 387 7.01 10.41 35.95
C LEU A 387 5.75 9.57 35.79
N ALA A 388 4.58 10.19 35.81
CA ALA A 388 3.30 9.50 35.70
C ALA A 388 2.51 9.98 34.48
N GLY A 389 2.15 9.05 33.59
CA GLY A 389 1.17 9.23 32.52
C GLY A 389 1.42 10.41 31.58
N LYS A 390 2.69 10.73 31.30
CA LYS A 390 3.07 11.84 30.40
C LYS A 390 2.62 11.54 28.96
N PRO A 391 2.03 12.49 28.23
CA PRO A 391 1.56 12.24 26.87
C PRO A 391 2.74 12.09 25.89
N MET A 392 2.54 11.28 24.86
CA MET A 392 3.41 11.20 23.69
C MET A 392 2.70 11.81 22.48
N LYS A 393 3.46 12.31 21.52
CA LYS A 393 2.94 12.90 20.28
C LYS A 393 3.03 11.89 19.13
N GLN A 394 1.92 11.63 18.45
CA GLN A 394 1.93 10.86 17.21
C GLN A 394 2.67 11.63 16.11
N GLN A 395 3.61 10.96 15.44
CA GLN A 395 4.42 11.54 14.36
C GLN A 395 4.09 10.94 13.00
N SER A 396 3.67 9.67 12.99
CA SER A 396 3.29 8.89 11.81
C SER A 396 2.25 7.83 12.21
N ASP A 397 1.95 6.89 11.30
CA ASP A 397 0.93 5.87 11.54
C ASP A 397 1.26 4.96 12.73
N PHE A 398 2.55 4.66 12.92
CA PHE A 398 3.04 3.81 14.02
C PHE A 398 3.61 4.62 15.18
N ALA A 399 4.35 5.69 14.87
CA ALA A 399 5.32 6.23 15.81
C ALA A 399 4.73 7.32 16.71
N TRP A 400 4.91 7.12 18.01
CA TRP A 400 4.63 8.09 19.06
C TRP A 400 5.94 8.46 19.73
N THR A 401 6.20 9.77 19.91
CA THR A 401 7.47 10.25 20.47
C THR A 401 7.30 11.20 21.65
N ALA A 402 8.30 11.21 22.53
CA ALA A 402 8.43 12.17 23.60
C ALA A 402 9.91 12.36 23.97
N GLU A 403 10.25 13.54 24.48
CA GLU A 403 11.55 13.77 25.11
C GLU A 403 11.40 13.57 26.62
N MET A 404 12.12 12.61 27.19
CA MET A 404 12.07 12.31 28.62
C MET A 404 13.33 12.81 29.32
N THR A 405 13.15 13.52 30.43
CA THR A 405 14.24 13.95 31.31
C THR A 405 14.09 13.29 32.67
N LEU A 406 15.22 12.82 33.23
CA LEU A 406 15.23 12.10 34.50
C LEU A 406 16.02 12.87 35.58
N PRO A 407 15.56 12.83 36.85
CA PRO A 407 16.26 13.46 37.97
C PRO A 407 17.66 12.88 38.18
N GLN A 408 18.60 13.69 38.68
CA GLN A 408 19.99 13.30 38.91
C GLN A 408 20.17 12.05 39.80
N ILE A 409 19.24 11.78 40.72
CA ILE A 409 19.27 10.58 41.60
C ILE A 409 19.23 9.25 40.81
N THR A 410 18.79 9.28 39.55
CA THR A 410 18.74 8.09 38.69
C THR A 410 20.05 7.79 37.97
N GLU A 411 21.03 8.71 38.02
CA GLU A 411 22.32 8.56 37.35
C GLU A 411 23.06 7.30 37.82
N GLY A 412 23.57 6.50 36.88
CA GLY A 412 24.26 5.25 37.15
C GLY A 412 23.34 4.09 37.59
N HIS A 413 22.02 4.26 37.51
CA HIS A 413 21.06 3.25 37.96
C HIS A 413 20.10 2.83 36.84
N TYR A 414 19.50 1.64 37.03
CA TYR A 414 18.42 1.17 36.19
C TYR A 414 17.11 1.89 36.51
N VAL A 415 16.45 2.38 35.47
CA VAL A 415 15.09 2.93 35.53
C VAL A 415 14.16 2.10 34.65
N THR A 416 12.87 2.10 34.94
CA THR A 416 11.87 1.37 34.16
C THR A 416 10.86 2.33 33.57
N VAL A 417 10.72 2.30 32.25
CA VAL A 417 9.70 3.02 31.48
C VAL A 417 8.51 2.10 31.26
N ILE A 418 7.32 2.66 31.40
CA ILE A 418 6.04 2.00 31.14
C ILE A 418 5.35 2.82 30.05
N ALA A 419 5.09 2.21 28.89
CA ALA A 419 4.27 2.80 27.84
C ALA A 419 2.86 2.22 27.88
N GLU A 420 1.85 3.06 27.68
CA GLU A 420 0.42 2.71 27.67
C GLU A 420 -0.24 3.29 26.42
N ALA A 421 -0.79 2.42 25.57
CA ALA A 421 -1.58 2.79 24.39
C ALA A 421 -3.07 2.59 24.67
N HIS A 422 -3.88 3.62 24.41
CA HIS A 422 -5.34 3.58 24.53
C HIS A 422 -5.94 3.38 23.14
N TYR A 423 -6.78 2.37 23.00
CA TYR A 423 -7.41 2.00 21.72
C TYR A 423 -8.84 2.53 21.60
N ALA A 424 -9.34 2.66 20.38
CA ALA A 424 -10.66 3.22 20.10
C ALA A 424 -11.82 2.47 20.78
N ASN A 425 -11.68 1.16 20.96
CA ASN A 425 -12.63 0.31 21.69
C ASN A 425 -12.56 0.47 23.23
N GLY A 426 -11.72 1.36 23.75
CA GLY A 426 -11.57 1.65 25.19
C GLY A 426 -10.53 0.80 25.92
N GLU A 427 -9.93 -0.19 25.27
CA GLU A 427 -8.90 -1.03 25.87
C GLU A 427 -7.55 -0.29 26.01
N ILE A 428 -6.69 -0.80 26.90
CA ILE A 428 -5.38 -0.23 27.18
C ILE A 428 -4.29 -1.30 27.05
N GLY A 429 -3.39 -1.14 26.08
CA GLY A 429 -2.18 -1.93 25.94
C GLY A 429 -1.04 -1.38 26.78
N LYS A 430 -0.19 -2.24 27.35
CA LYS A 430 0.92 -1.83 28.23
C LYS A 430 2.20 -2.59 27.91
N LYS A 431 3.33 -1.88 27.84
CA LYS A 431 4.68 -2.44 27.70
C LYS A 431 5.63 -1.77 28.69
N THR A 432 6.65 -2.51 29.10
CA THR A 432 7.68 -2.02 30.01
C THR A 432 9.05 -2.31 29.45
N ALA A 433 10.00 -1.40 29.68
CA ALA A 433 11.39 -1.58 29.34
C ALA A 433 12.26 -0.89 30.39
N SER A 434 13.39 -1.51 30.73
CA SER A 434 14.32 -0.98 31.73
C SER A 434 15.69 -0.78 31.11
N PHE A 435 16.35 0.32 31.45
CA PHE A 435 17.69 0.66 30.96
C PHE A 435 18.53 1.32 32.04
N LEU A 436 19.85 1.22 31.87
CA LEU A 436 20.81 1.96 32.68
C LEU A 436 20.85 3.41 32.22
N TYR A 437 20.49 4.35 33.10
CA TYR A 437 20.61 5.78 32.83
C TYR A 437 22.00 6.27 33.25
N ASP A 438 22.84 6.56 32.25
CA ASP A 438 24.21 7.04 32.43
C ASP A 438 24.50 8.12 31.38
N LYS A 439 24.54 9.38 31.83
CA LYS A 439 24.83 10.55 31.00
C LYS A 439 26.26 10.62 30.53
N GLN A 440 27.19 9.91 31.18
CA GLN A 440 28.59 9.86 30.75
C GLN A 440 28.77 8.87 29.60
N ASN A 441 27.88 7.88 29.49
CA ASN A 441 27.87 6.89 28.42
C ASN A 441 27.17 7.42 27.15
N THR A 442 27.57 8.60 26.66
CA THR A 442 27.12 9.11 25.36
C THR A 442 27.90 8.44 24.24
N SER A 443 27.17 7.92 23.26
CA SER A 443 27.74 7.29 22.08
C SER A 443 27.84 8.31 20.96
N ARG A 444 29.03 8.48 20.38
CA ARG A 444 29.24 9.41 19.28
C ARG A 444 29.48 8.68 17.97
N ILE A 445 28.55 8.87 17.05
CA ILE A 445 28.75 8.46 15.66
C ILE A 445 29.74 9.42 14.99
N VAL A 446 30.69 8.84 14.28
CA VAL A 446 31.66 9.47 13.41
C VAL A 446 31.48 8.79 12.05
N ALA A 447 30.79 9.49 11.15
CA ALA A 447 30.65 9.03 9.78
C ALA A 447 32.04 8.94 9.12
N GLY A 448 32.24 7.88 8.35
CA GLY A 448 33.46 7.61 7.59
C GLY A 448 33.28 8.03 6.14
N GLY A 449 33.49 7.08 5.23
CA GLY A 449 33.28 7.30 3.79
C GLY A 449 31.81 7.49 3.42
N ASP A 450 31.60 8.05 2.23
CA ASP A 450 30.27 8.24 1.67
C ASP A 450 29.63 6.90 1.28
N TRP A 451 28.31 6.84 1.43
CA TRP A 451 27.42 5.75 1.06
C TRP A 451 26.34 6.34 0.14
N THR A 452 26.66 6.47 -1.14
CA THR A 452 25.98 7.42 -2.05
C THR A 452 24.81 6.84 -2.84
N ASN A 453 24.73 5.51 -2.95
CA ASN A 453 23.69 4.78 -3.68
C ASN A 453 23.19 3.63 -2.79
N LEU A 454 22.17 2.87 -3.23
CA LEU A 454 21.77 1.62 -2.58
C LEU A 454 22.98 0.70 -2.39
N LEU A 455 23.14 0.13 -1.19
CA LEU A 455 24.31 -0.69 -0.81
C LEU A 455 25.67 0.02 -0.93
N GLY A 456 25.66 1.35 -1.02
CA GLY A 456 26.83 2.24 -0.97
C GLY A 456 27.46 2.52 -2.32
N ASN A 457 27.06 1.81 -3.38
CA ASN A 457 27.63 1.93 -4.72
C ASN A 457 26.61 1.52 -5.80
N PRO A 458 26.79 1.97 -7.06
CA PRO A 458 25.84 1.68 -8.13
C PRO A 458 25.93 0.25 -8.68
N GLU A 459 26.95 -0.53 -8.31
CA GLU A 459 27.04 -1.98 -8.55
C GLU A 459 26.22 -2.82 -7.55
N HIS A 460 25.74 -2.18 -6.48
CA HIS A 460 24.95 -2.76 -5.39
C HIS A 460 25.65 -3.88 -4.61
N ILE A 461 26.93 -3.69 -4.28
CA ILE A 461 27.70 -4.60 -3.42
C ILE A 461 27.83 -4.03 -2.00
N GLY A 462 27.08 -4.59 -1.05
CA GLY A 462 27.05 -4.15 0.35
C GLY A 462 28.20 -4.64 1.24
N ILE A 463 29.46 -4.55 0.79
CA ILE A 463 30.63 -4.98 1.57
C ILE A 463 31.31 -3.76 2.23
N VAL A 464 31.33 -3.75 3.56
CA VAL A 464 31.93 -2.70 4.38
C VAL A 464 33.26 -3.18 4.98
N LYS A 465 34.30 -2.37 4.85
CA LYS A 465 35.64 -2.67 5.40
C LYS A 465 35.70 -2.53 6.93
N ASP A 466 34.91 -1.63 7.48
CA ASP A 466 34.83 -1.40 8.92
C ASP A 466 34.24 -2.62 9.64
N THR A 467 34.37 -2.67 10.96
CA THR A 467 33.77 -3.71 11.80
C THR A 467 32.86 -3.09 12.85
N LEU A 468 31.58 -3.43 12.79
CA LEU A 468 30.59 -3.10 13.79
C LEU A 468 30.18 -4.39 14.51
N ARG A 469 30.28 -4.40 15.84
CA ARG A 469 29.85 -5.54 16.66
C ARG A 469 28.97 -5.05 17.79
N ALA A 470 27.79 -5.66 17.92
CA ALA A 470 26.78 -5.32 18.94
C ALA A 470 26.56 -3.81 19.07
N PRO A 471 26.16 -3.15 17.96
CA PRO A 471 26.06 -1.70 17.94
C PRO A 471 24.98 -1.20 18.92
N ARG A 472 25.22 -0.02 19.50
CA ARG A 472 24.32 0.63 20.47
C ARG A 472 23.56 1.76 19.80
N LEU A 473 22.28 1.91 20.15
CA LEU A 473 21.49 3.06 19.71
C LEU A 473 22.08 4.36 20.27
N ALA A 474 22.50 5.27 19.39
CA ALA A 474 23.03 6.59 19.74
C ALA A 474 21.92 7.65 19.71
N TRP A 475 21.05 7.60 18.71
CA TRP A 475 19.91 8.52 18.58
C TRP A 475 18.80 7.88 17.73
N THR A 476 17.59 8.42 17.86
CA THR A 476 16.45 8.10 17.01
C THR A 476 15.64 9.36 16.72
N LYS A 477 15.12 9.52 15.51
CA LYS A 477 14.31 10.68 15.11
C LYS A 477 13.27 10.28 14.06
N ASN A 478 12.04 10.76 14.21
CA ASN A 478 11.00 10.55 13.21
C ASN A 478 10.96 11.70 12.19
N VAL A 479 10.76 11.39 10.91
CA VAL A 479 10.73 12.39 9.82
C VAL A 479 9.33 12.95 9.51
N GLY A 480 8.30 12.48 10.22
CA GLY A 480 6.92 12.95 10.14
C GLY A 480 6.07 12.29 9.05
N SER A 481 6.58 11.23 8.41
CA SER A 481 5.84 10.36 7.49
C SER A 481 6.55 9.01 7.36
N ASN A 482 5.86 8.00 6.87
CA ASN A 482 6.38 6.64 6.71
C ASN A 482 7.54 6.63 5.70
N ILE A 483 8.49 5.70 5.88
CA ILE A 483 9.60 5.45 4.95
C ILE A 483 9.46 4.03 4.43
N TYR A 484 9.36 3.86 3.12
CA TYR A 484 9.15 2.54 2.52
C TYR A 484 10.49 1.84 2.19
N MET A 485 10.80 1.55 0.92
CA MET A 485 12.06 0.90 0.52
C MET A 485 13.20 1.91 0.23
N SER A 486 13.02 3.20 0.53
CA SER A 486 14.07 4.21 0.38
C SER A 486 15.16 4.03 1.45
N ALA A 487 16.24 3.33 1.09
CA ALA A 487 17.43 3.19 1.94
C ALA A 487 18.04 4.56 2.29
N PRO A 488 18.51 4.78 3.53
CA PRO A 488 19.31 5.95 3.85
C PRO A 488 20.59 5.99 3.02
N VAL A 489 21.02 7.19 2.64
CA VAL A 489 22.34 7.44 2.04
C VAL A 489 23.12 8.40 2.92
N VAL A 490 24.44 8.26 2.95
CA VAL A 490 25.33 9.04 3.83
C VAL A 490 26.35 9.77 2.98
N SER A 491 26.49 11.07 3.17
CA SER A 491 27.56 11.85 2.54
C SER A 491 27.97 12.99 3.43
N GLU A 492 29.28 13.23 3.56
CA GLU A 492 29.85 14.37 4.28
C GLU A 492 29.34 14.52 5.73
N GLY A 493 29.11 13.41 6.42
CA GLY A 493 28.62 13.41 7.80
C GLY A 493 27.12 13.68 7.97
N PHE A 494 26.34 13.58 6.88
CA PHE A 494 24.89 13.71 6.90
C PHE A 494 24.20 12.46 6.35
N VAL A 495 23.04 12.15 6.92
CA VAL A 495 22.13 11.10 6.48
C VAL A 495 21.01 11.74 5.70
N TYR A 496 20.63 11.14 4.57
CA TYR A 496 19.50 11.55 3.75
C TYR A 496 18.50 10.41 3.64
N VAL A 497 17.22 10.72 3.77
CA VAL A 497 16.11 9.78 3.67
C VAL A 497 14.94 10.42 2.93
N ALA A 498 14.18 9.61 2.20
CA ALA A 498 12.95 10.04 1.55
C ALA A 498 11.73 9.29 2.12
N SER A 499 10.61 9.99 2.20
CA SER A 499 9.37 9.49 2.80
C SER A 499 8.24 9.37 1.78
N ILE A 500 7.26 8.53 2.10
CA ILE A 500 6.05 8.32 1.30
C ILE A 500 4.86 9.13 1.84
N ASP A 501 3.79 9.20 1.05
CA ASP A 501 2.49 9.80 1.38
C ASP A 501 1.38 9.20 0.50
N ASP A 502 0.92 8.01 0.86
CA ASP A 502 -0.07 7.25 0.09
C ASP A 502 -1.53 7.79 0.22
N ASN A 503 -1.70 8.90 0.94
CA ASN A 503 -2.97 9.60 1.16
C ASN A 503 -2.98 11.03 0.60
N GLU A 504 -1.96 11.43 -0.17
CA GLU A 504 -1.82 12.80 -0.72
C GLU A 504 -1.95 13.92 0.34
N THR A 505 -1.44 13.71 1.55
CA THR A 505 -1.51 14.68 2.65
C THR A 505 -0.47 15.81 2.58
N GLY A 506 0.41 15.80 1.58
CA GLY A 506 1.53 16.73 1.41
C GLY A 506 2.74 16.43 2.29
N LYS A 507 2.86 15.19 2.80
CA LYS A 507 3.91 14.78 3.76
C LYS A 507 5.14 14.14 3.11
N ALA A 508 5.07 13.77 1.83
CA ALA A 508 6.21 13.22 1.09
C ALA A 508 7.37 14.22 1.05
N SER A 509 8.58 13.74 1.32
CA SER A 509 9.72 14.63 1.52
C SER A 509 11.06 13.95 1.34
N LEU A 510 12.09 14.76 1.06
CA LEU A 510 13.49 14.42 1.23
C LEU A 510 14.02 15.15 2.46
N THR A 511 14.67 14.44 3.38
CA THR A 511 15.13 15.00 4.66
C THR A 511 16.63 14.81 4.82
N LYS A 512 17.33 15.87 5.24
CA LYS A 512 18.75 15.84 5.63
C LYS A 512 18.88 15.88 7.13
N MET A 513 19.74 15.01 7.67
CA MET A 513 19.96 14.87 9.11
C MET A 513 21.45 14.79 9.42
N GLU A 514 21.87 15.35 10.56
CA GLU A 514 23.24 15.14 11.07
C GLU A 514 23.46 13.68 11.45
N ALA A 515 24.49 13.03 10.90
CA ALA A 515 24.79 11.63 11.23
C ALA A 515 25.14 11.42 12.71
N THR A 516 25.71 12.44 13.35
CA THR A 516 26.15 12.38 14.76
C THR A 516 24.98 12.41 15.74
N THR A 517 23.95 13.23 15.48
CA THR A 517 22.91 13.60 16.46
C THR A 517 21.50 13.18 16.03
N GLY A 518 21.28 12.93 14.74
CA GLY A 518 19.95 12.74 14.16
C GLY A 518 19.14 14.04 14.03
N ASN A 519 19.74 15.21 14.29
CA ASN A 519 19.04 16.47 14.12
C ASN A 519 18.70 16.71 12.65
N ILE A 520 17.44 17.04 12.39
CA ILE A 520 16.98 17.42 11.05
C ILE A 520 17.55 18.81 10.73
N VAL A 521 18.32 18.89 9.64
CA VAL A 521 18.92 20.13 9.14
C VAL A 521 17.93 20.86 8.23
N TRP A 522 17.34 20.12 7.28
CA TRP A 522 16.29 20.63 6.41
C TRP A 522 15.36 19.50 5.94
N LYS A 523 14.18 19.89 5.49
CA LYS A 523 13.18 19.03 4.87
C LYS A 523 12.69 19.68 3.58
N CYS A 524 12.85 18.98 2.46
CA CYS A 524 12.39 19.40 1.14
C CYS A 524 11.06 18.69 0.85
N SER A 525 9.96 19.44 0.70
CA SER A 525 8.66 18.87 0.32
C SER A 525 8.69 18.39 -1.13
N LEU A 526 8.21 17.18 -1.37
CA LEU A 526 8.08 16.57 -2.69
C LEU A 526 6.60 16.55 -3.11
N LYS A 527 6.32 16.35 -4.40
CA LYS A 527 4.93 16.31 -4.87
C LYS A 527 4.25 14.99 -4.54
N SER A 528 4.99 13.89 -4.56
CA SER A 528 4.46 12.56 -4.28
C SER A 528 5.48 11.65 -3.60
N SER A 529 5.04 10.43 -3.26
CA SER A 529 5.81 9.41 -2.57
C SER A 529 7.11 9.05 -3.29
N VAL A 530 8.22 8.98 -2.55
CA VAL A 530 9.45 8.31 -3.01
C VAL A 530 9.48 6.92 -2.39
N ARG A 531 9.24 5.89 -3.21
CA ARG A 531 9.09 4.51 -2.73
C ARG A 531 10.37 3.70 -2.74
N ASN A 532 11.45 4.20 -3.35
CA ASN A 532 12.68 3.44 -3.55
C ASN A 532 13.94 4.30 -3.39
N SER A 533 15.10 3.71 -3.64
CA SER A 533 16.43 4.25 -3.40
C SER A 533 16.64 5.65 -3.99
N ILE A 534 17.17 6.53 -3.15
CA ILE A 534 17.73 7.85 -3.51
C ILE A 534 19.24 7.74 -3.73
N ALA A 535 19.84 8.75 -4.36
CA ALA A 535 21.28 8.81 -4.58
C ALA A 535 21.87 10.18 -4.23
N VAL A 536 23.15 10.23 -3.90
CA VAL A 536 23.91 11.46 -3.65
C VAL A 536 25.06 11.54 -4.64
N GLU A 537 25.22 12.69 -5.28
CA GLU A 537 26.39 12.95 -6.10
C GLU A 537 26.68 14.45 -6.17
N SER A 538 27.96 14.81 -6.19
CA SER A 538 28.40 16.21 -6.18
C SER A 538 27.79 16.95 -4.98
N ASP A 539 27.19 18.13 -5.18
CA ASP A 539 26.50 18.91 -4.15
C ASP A 539 24.99 18.62 -4.06
N LEU A 540 24.52 17.52 -4.66
CA LEU A 540 23.10 17.24 -4.89
C LEU A 540 22.67 15.87 -4.34
N VAL A 541 21.40 15.79 -3.99
CA VAL A 541 20.68 14.57 -3.62
C VAL A 541 19.55 14.37 -4.62
N PHE A 542 19.44 13.18 -5.16
CA PHE A 542 18.50 12.83 -6.21
C PHE A 542 17.42 11.90 -5.68
N ALA A 543 16.18 12.20 -6.03
CA ALA A 543 15.01 11.38 -5.71
C ALA A 543 14.08 11.32 -6.92
N GLN A 544 13.30 10.24 -7.01
CA GLN A 544 12.25 10.07 -8.01
C GLN A 544 10.97 9.64 -7.31
N ASP A 545 9.87 10.30 -7.64
CA ASP A 545 8.56 9.98 -7.06
C ASP A 545 7.71 9.06 -7.96
N VAL A 546 6.62 8.58 -7.38
CA VAL A 546 5.65 7.69 -8.03
C VAL A 546 4.92 8.28 -9.23
N GLN A 547 4.96 9.61 -9.40
CA GLN A 547 4.39 10.31 -10.57
C GLN A 547 5.43 10.49 -11.69
N GLY A 548 6.65 10.00 -11.50
CA GLY A 548 7.74 10.13 -12.47
C GLY A 548 8.42 11.50 -12.45
N ILE A 549 8.38 12.22 -11.33
CA ILE A 549 9.15 13.46 -11.17
C ILE A 549 10.50 13.12 -10.56
N VAL A 550 11.56 13.53 -11.26
CA VAL A 550 12.95 13.45 -10.79
C VAL A 550 13.35 14.79 -10.20
N TYR A 551 13.90 14.75 -8.99
CA TYR A 551 14.34 15.91 -8.21
C TYR A 551 15.84 15.89 -8.03
N ALA A 552 16.46 17.07 -8.13
CA ALA A 552 17.81 17.31 -7.64
C ALA A 552 17.78 18.39 -6.56
N VAL A 553 18.14 18.03 -5.35
CA VAL A 553 18.03 18.87 -4.16
C VAL A 553 19.42 19.21 -3.63
N LYS A 554 19.68 20.49 -3.35
CA LYS A 554 20.99 20.93 -2.85
C LYS A 554 21.23 20.42 -1.43
N LYS A 555 22.40 19.81 -1.21
CA LYS A 555 22.84 19.37 0.12
C LYS A 555 22.91 20.53 1.13
N SER A 556 23.22 21.74 0.67
CA SER A 556 23.44 22.92 1.51
C SER A 556 22.20 23.39 2.24
N ASP A 557 21.06 23.49 1.54
CA ASP A 557 19.87 24.19 2.04
C ASP A 557 18.54 23.48 1.75
N GLY A 558 18.54 22.36 1.03
CA GLY A 558 17.32 21.62 0.70
C GLY A 558 16.50 22.26 -0.42
N SER A 559 17.00 23.30 -1.10
CA SER A 559 16.33 23.87 -2.27
C SER A 559 16.47 22.95 -3.49
N ILE A 560 15.40 22.87 -4.29
CA ILE A 560 15.42 22.13 -5.56
C ILE A 560 16.30 22.90 -6.55
N ALA A 561 17.42 22.31 -6.96
CA ALA A 561 18.29 22.84 -8.00
C ALA A 561 17.63 22.71 -9.37
N TRP A 562 17.03 21.55 -9.65
CA TRP A 562 16.20 21.31 -10.81
C TRP A 562 15.21 20.17 -10.54
N GLN A 563 14.12 20.15 -11.31
CA GLN A 563 13.15 19.05 -11.33
C GLN A 563 12.73 18.75 -12.77
N LYS A 564 12.46 17.48 -13.07
CA LYS A 564 12.02 17.02 -14.40
C LYS A 564 10.87 16.03 -14.26
N ASP A 565 9.77 16.32 -14.95
CA ASP A 565 8.65 15.40 -15.09
C ASP A 565 8.91 14.51 -16.31
N LEU A 566 9.04 13.21 -16.07
CA LEU A 566 9.33 12.21 -17.08
C LEU A 566 8.14 11.95 -18.03
N LYS A 567 6.92 12.37 -17.70
CA LYS A 567 5.70 12.16 -18.51
C LYS A 567 5.41 10.69 -18.80
N ILE A 568 5.64 9.83 -17.81
CA ILE A 568 5.48 8.37 -17.92
C ILE A 568 4.06 7.86 -17.61
N GLY A 569 3.16 8.75 -17.17
CA GLY A 569 1.82 8.41 -16.73
C GLY A 569 1.73 8.26 -15.21
N VAL A 570 0.51 8.27 -14.68
CA VAL A 570 0.24 8.23 -13.22
C VAL A 570 -0.13 6.81 -12.77
N THR A 571 -0.50 5.91 -13.70
CA THR A 571 -0.99 4.56 -13.39
C THR A 571 -0.43 3.54 -14.39
N PRO A 572 0.19 2.45 -13.90
CA PRO A 572 0.58 2.22 -12.50
C PRO A 572 1.64 3.22 -12.04
N ALA A 573 1.78 3.36 -10.72
CA ALA A 573 2.80 4.21 -10.10
C ALA A 573 4.23 3.74 -10.45
N LEU A 574 5.16 4.69 -10.55
CA LEU A 574 6.58 4.38 -10.72
C LEU A 574 7.22 4.05 -9.37
N ASN A 575 7.71 2.83 -9.20
CA ASN A 575 8.24 2.36 -7.92
C ASN A 575 9.75 2.10 -7.91
N ASP A 576 10.42 2.46 -9.00
CA ASP A 576 11.81 2.12 -9.22
C ASP A 576 12.80 3.09 -8.57
N GLY A 577 13.96 2.56 -8.17
CA GLY A 577 15.08 3.34 -7.63
C GLY A 577 15.99 3.90 -8.72
N LEU A 578 16.57 5.07 -8.45
CA LEU A 578 17.56 5.73 -9.31
C LEU A 578 18.99 5.48 -8.84
N ILE A 579 19.97 5.78 -9.69
CA ILE A 579 21.38 5.84 -9.31
C ILE A 579 22.08 7.08 -9.85
N ALA A 580 23.20 7.45 -9.22
CA ALA A 580 24.07 8.55 -9.65
C ALA A 580 25.55 8.13 -9.61
N LYS A 581 26.29 8.44 -10.68
CA LYS A 581 27.74 8.19 -10.81
C LYS A 581 28.36 9.07 -11.91
N ASP A 582 29.58 9.54 -11.66
CA ASP A 582 30.43 10.30 -12.58
C ASP A 582 29.73 11.52 -13.24
N GLY A 583 28.91 12.23 -12.46
CA GLY A 583 28.17 13.42 -12.87
C GLY A 583 26.90 13.12 -13.67
N ILE A 584 26.42 11.87 -13.64
CA ILE A 584 25.25 11.41 -14.38
C ILE A 584 24.27 10.74 -13.43
N VAL A 585 22.99 11.11 -13.56
CA VAL A 585 21.88 10.46 -12.87
C VAL A 585 21.09 9.64 -13.86
N TYR A 586 20.88 8.36 -13.57
CA TYR A 586 20.03 7.47 -14.35
C TYR A 586 18.72 7.29 -13.60
N ALA A 587 17.61 7.66 -14.24
CA ALA A 587 16.29 7.65 -13.65
C ALA A 587 15.22 7.29 -14.69
N GLY A 588 14.03 6.95 -14.21
CA GLY A 588 12.96 6.33 -14.97
C GLY A 588 13.19 4.84 -15.15
N THR A 589 12.12 4.04 -15.11
CA THR A 589 12.10 2.65 -15.59
C THR A 589 10.63 2.18 -15.77
N GLY A 590 10.40 1.03 -16.39
CA GLY A 590 9.10 0.64 -16.96
C GLY A 590 8.85 1.28 -18.34
N TYR A 591 8.42 2.55 -18.41
CA TYR A 591 8.05 3.24 -19.67
C TYR A 591 9.24 3.84 -20.45
N GLN A 592 10.23 4.37 -19.73
CA GLN A 592 11.42 4.99 -20.32
C GLN A 592 12.55 5.03 -19.30
N LEU A 593 13.79 5.01 -19.77
CA LEU A 593 15.00 5.26 -18.98
C LEU A 593 15.68 6.53 -19.50
N THR A 594 16.13 7.40 -18.61
CA THR A 594 16.73 8.68 -18.97
C THR A 594 18.01 8.92 -18.18
N ALA A 595 19.05 9.37 -18.86
CA ALA A 595 20.26 9.89 -18.23
C ALA A 595 20.25 11.41 -18.22
N PHE A 596 20.58 11.98 -17.07
CA PHE A 596 20.66 13.42 -16.86
C PHE A 596 22.07 13.81 -16.43
N LYS A 597 22.54 14.95 -16.93
CA LYS A 597 23.68 15.62 -16.33
C LYS A 597 23.31 16.09 -14.92
N ALA A 598 23.96 15.51 -13.91
CA ALA A 598 23.60 15.65 -12.50
C ALA A 598 23.42 17.12 -12.05
N THR A 599 24.32 18.01 -12.49
CA THR A 599 24.31 19.43 -12.06
C THR A 599 23.22 20.28 -12.68
N THR A 600 22.72 19.92 -13.86
CA THR A 600 21.83 20.79 -14.67
C THR A 600 20.47 20.18 -14.98
N GLY A 601 20.32 18.86 -14.88
CA GLY A 601 19.13 18.15 -15.33
C GLY A 601 18.95 18.16 -16.85
N GLU A 602 19.98 18.53 -17.61
CA GLU A 602 20.02 18.38 -19.06
C GLU A 602 20.00 16.88 -19.40
N ILE A 603 19.09 16.49 -20.30
CA ILE A 603 18.99 15.10 -20.77
C ILE A 603 20.21 14.82 -21.64
N ILE A 604 20.98 13.80 -21.28
CA ILE A 604 22.09 13.28 -22.10
C ILE A 604 21.52 12.36 -23.17
N TRP A 605 20.67 11.42 -22.74
CA TRP A 605 19.94 10.51 -23.62
C TRP A 605 18.65 10.05 -22.94
N GLN A 606 17.71 9.58 -23.75
CA GLN A 606 16.46 8.98 -23.30
C GLN A 606 16.16 7.75 -24.17
N ASN A 607 16.03 6.58 -23.54
CA ASN A 607 15.68 5.32 -24.20
C ASN A 607 14.18 5.00 -23.99
N LYS A 608 13.51 4.65 -25.09
CA LYS A 608 12.10 4.21 -25.17
C LYS A 608 11.92 2.97 -26.06
N ASP A 609 12.99 2.20 -26.26
CA ASP A 609 13.04 1.09 -27.21
C ASP A 609 12.21 -0.13 -26.74
N TRP A 610 11.82 -0.16 -25.46
CA TRP A 610 10.86 -1.12 -24.93
C TRP A 610 9.45 -0.52 -24.79
N GLY A 611 8.44 -1.35 -25.02
CA GLY A 611 7.03 -0.94 -24.93
C GLY A 611 6.55 -0.63 -23.51
N ARG A 612 5.36 -0.02 -23.39
CA ARG A 612 4.70 0.28 -22.10
C ARG A 612 4.63 -0.97 -21.21
N GLY A 613 5.23 -0.93 -20.02
CA GLY A 613 4.89 -1.85 -18.92
C GLY A 613 5.02 -1.16 -17.58
N GLU A 614 4.82 -1.95 -16.54
CA GLU A 614 4.63 -1.47 -15.18
C GLU A 614 5.99 -1.15 -14.51
N GLY A 615 5.97 -0.22 -13.55
CA GLY A 615 7.14 0.12 -12.74
C GLY A 615 7.53 -1.04 -11.83
N CYS A 616 8.83 -1.26 -11.63
CA CYS A 616 9.36 -2.34 -10.81
C CYS A 616 9.91 -1.78 -9.50
N VAL A 617 9.88 -2.53 -8.40
CA VAL A 617 10.59 -2.12 -7.16
C VAL A 617 12.11 -2.30 -7.25
N ALA A 618 12.65 -2.63 -8.43
CA ALA A 618 14.09 -2.77 -8.61
C ALA A 618 14.75 -1.38 -8.72
N THR A 619 15.92 -1.22 -8.11
CA THR A 619 16.81 -0.08 -8.35
C THR A 619 17.66 -0.38 -9.59
N LEU A 620 17.95 0.64 -10.39
CA LEU A 620 18.87 0.53 -11.53
C LEU A 620 20.29 0.18 -11.06
N ALA A 621 21.01 -0.70 -11.75
CA ALA A 621 22.41 -1.04 -11.43
C ALA A 621 23.36 -0.63 -12.55
N LEU A 622 24.58 -0.19 -12.23
CA LEU A 622 25.61 0.14 -13.22
C LEU A 622 26.82 -0.77 -13.05
N SER A 623 27.14 -1.52 -14.10
CA SER A 623 28.34 -2.35 -14.14
C SER A 623 29.63 -1.54 -14.35
N GLN A 624 30.77 -2.16 -14.04
CA GLN A 624 32.11 -1.59 -14.27
C GLN A 624 32.39 -1.34 -15.76
N ASP A 625 31.71 -2.06 -16.66
CA ASP A 625 31.84 -1.92 -18.11
C ASP A 625 30.88 -0.89 -18.72
N ASN A 626 30.24 -0.04 -17.89
CA ASN A 626 29.28 0.97 -18.31
C ASN A 626 27.98 0.41 -18.94
N VAL A 627 27.54 -0.76 -18.50
CA VAL A 627 26.18 -1.26 -18.79
C VAL A 627 25.26 -0.84 -17.66
N ILE A 628 24.24 -0.03 -17.96
CA ILE A 628 23.14 0.28 -17.05
C ILE A 628 22.05 -0.80 -17.18
N ILE A 629 21.72 -1.42 -16.06
CA ILE A 629 20.81 -2.54 -15.95
C ILE A 629 19.51 -2.02 -15.33
N GLY A 630 18.39 -2.26 -16.01
CA GLY A 630 17.07 -1.92 -15.52
C GLY A 630 16.04 -2.98 -15.82
N SER A 631 14.84 -2.77 -15.27
CA SER A 631 13.79 -3.77 -15.24
C SER A 631 12.47 -3.23 -15.75
N ARG A 632 11.65 -4.09 -16.33
CA ARG A 632 10.24 -3.80 -16.58
C ARG A 632 9.46 -4.87 -15.85
N HIS A 633 8.55 -4.48 -14.96
CA HIS A 633 7.80 -5.44 -14.17
C HIS A 633 6.99 -6.35 -15.12
N TRP A 634 7.14 -7.67 -14.95
CA TRP A 634 6.63 -8.72 -15.86
C TRP A 634 7.10 -8.63 -17.32
N GLY A 635 8.11 -7.82 -17.58
CA GLY A 635 8.59 -7.47 -18.92
C GLY A 635 10.10 -7.59 -19.05
N GLY A 636 10.77 -8.44 -18.28
CA GLY A 636 12.17 -8.80 -18.57
C GLY A 636 13.20 -7.74 -18.16
N LEU A 637 14.49 -8.08 -18.34
CA LEU A 637 15.69 -7.34 -17.92
C LEU A 637 16.36 -6.75 -19.13
N PHE A 638 16.90 -5.55 -18.99
CA PHE A 638 17.59 -4.89 -20.08
C PHE A 638 18.91 -4.28 -19.61
N GLY A 639 19.91 -4.36 -20.49
CA GLY A 639 21.17 -3.67 -20.36
C GLY A 639 21.30 -2.64 -21.45
N ASN A 640 21.65 -1.41 -21.09
CA ASN A 640 21.90 -0.33 -22.04
C ASN A 640 23.33 0.17 -21.88
N ASP A 641 23.90 0.71 -22.94
CA ASP A 641 25.14 1.45 -22.85
C ASP A 641 24.89 2.74 -22.07
N ALA A 642 25.61 2.93 -20.96
CA ALA A 642 25.36 4.04 -20.05
C ALA A 642 25.68 5.42 -20.66
N LYS A 643 26.49 5.48 -21.74
CA LYS A 643 26.89 6.74 -22.38
C LYS A 643 25.89 7.20 -23.43
N THR A 644 25.32 6.26 -24.17
CA THR A 644 24.46 6.53 -25.34
C THR A 644 23.00 6.25 -25.06
N GLY A 645 22.71 5.40 -24.07
CA GLY A 645 21.39 4.88 -23.79
C GLY A 645 20.96 3.76 -24.73
N GLU A 646 21.77 3.35 -25.71
CA GLU A 646 21.40 2.29 -26.65
C GLU A 646 21.21 0.95 -25.92
N MET A 647 20.10 0.26 -26.20
CA MET A 647 19.85 -1.05 -25.62
C MET A 647 20.84 -2.08 -26.21
N LEU A 648 21.70 -2.62 -25.35
CA LEU A 648 22.68 -3.65 -25.73
C LEU A 648 22.04 -5.03 -25.77
N TRP A 649 21.13 -5.30 -24.85
CA TRP A 649 20.38 -6.55 -24.76
C TRP A 649 19.09 -6.37 -23.97
N GLY A 650 18.11 -7.24 -24.25
CA GLY A 650 16.90 -7.42 -23.47
C GLY A 650 16.57 -8.90 -23.37
N ASP A 651 16.30 -9.37 -22.16
CA ASP A 651 15.98 -10.77 -21.87
C ASP A 651 14.57 -10.89 -21.25
N TRP A 652 13.74 -11.69 -21.91
CA TRP A 652 12.32 -11.91 -21.61
C TRP A 652 12.06 -13.35 -21.14
N ASP A 653 13.12 -14.07 -20.79
CA ASP A 653 13.03 -15.41 -20.25
C ASP A 653 12.01 -15.46 -19.10
N SER A 654 11.22 -16.54 -19.03
CA SER A 654 10.16 -16.68 -18.03
C SER A 654 10.67 -16.57 -16.59
N ASP A 655 11.90 -17.01 -16.32
CA ASP A 655 12.54 -16.92 -15.00
C ASP A 655 13.17 -15.55 -14.74
N LEU A 656 13.23 -14.66 -15.74
CA LEU A 656 13.59 -13.25 -15.51
C LEU A 656 12.34 -12.37 -15.52
N ARG A 657 11.24 -12.81 -16.13
CA ARG A 657 10.03 -11.99 -16.32
C ARG A 657 9.45 -11.48 -15.00
N PHE A 658 9.28 -12.34 -14.01
CA PHE A 658 8.69 -12.04 -12.71
C PHE A 658 9.78 -11.73 -11.71
N ARG A 659 10.24 -10.48 -11.61
CA ARG A 659 11.28 -10.17 -10.64
C ARG A 659 11.10 -8.80 -10.02
N ALA A 660 11.26 -8.78 -8.72
CA ALA A 660 11.29 -7.60 -7.88
C ALA A 660 12.70 -7.18 -7.46
N ALA A 661 13.61 -8.15 -7.36
CA ALA A 661 14.93 -7.93 -6.81
C ALA A 661 15.83 -7.09 -7.73
N THR A 662 16.59 -6.20 -7.10
CA THR A 662 17.68 -5.48 -7.75
C THR A 662 18.85 -6.44 -8.02
N PRO A 663 19.46 -6.44 -9.21
CA PRO A 663 20.64 -7.26 -9.49
C PRO A 663 21.88 -6.76 -8.73
N ALA A 664 22.66 -7.67 -8.15
CA ALA A 664 24.01 -7.35 -7.69
C ALA A 664 25.02 -7.65 -8.80
N VAL A 665 25.90 -6.69 -9.11
CA VAL A 665 26.88 -6.82 -10.20
C VAL A 665 28.26 -7.08 -9.64
N TRP A 666 28.76 -8.31 -9.79
CA TRP A 666 30.08 -8.75 -9.32
C TRP A 666 30.99 -9.12 -10.50
N GLY A 667 31.89 -8.21 -10.88
CA GLY A 667 32.71 -8.36 -12.09
C GLY A 667 31.83 -8.38 -13.34
N ASP A 668 32.04 -9.37 -14.22
CA ASP A 668 31.24 -9.57 -15.45
C ASP A 668 29.88 -10.27 -15.20
N VAL A 669 29.57 -10.68 -13.98
CA VAL A 669 28.37 -11.46 -13.65
C VAL A 669 27.42 -10.66 -12.77
N MET A 670 26.14 -10.65 -13.14
CA MET A 670 25.06 -10.18 -12.28
C MET A 670 24.29 -11.35 -11.66
N TYR A 671 23.91 -11.19 -10.39
CA TYR A 671 23.20 -12.17 -9.58
C TYR A 671 21.78 -11.67 -9.36
N VAL A 672 20.80 -12.45 -9.82
CA VAL A 672 19.39 -12.07 -9.85
C VAL A 672 18.56 -13.14 -9.17
N THR A 673 17.72 -12.74 -8.22
CA THR A 673 16.67 -13.60 -7.66
C THR A 673 15.34 -13.28 -8.33
N SER A 674 14.60 -14.32 -8.70
CA SER A 674 13.30 -14.21 -9.38
C SER A 674 12.50 -15.49 -9.17
N ALA A 675 11.20 -15.35 -8.91
CA ALA A 675 10.29 -16.43 -8.54
C ALA A 675 10.89 -17.33 -7.46
N ASN A 676 11.38 -18.50 -7.87
CA ASN A 676 11.99 -19.49 -6.98
C ASN A 676 13.41 -19.86 -7.46
N SER A 677 14.14 -18.91 -8.04
CA SER A 677 15.43 -19.16 -8.67
C SER A 677 16.47 -18.08 -8.35
N LEU A 678 17.72 -18.50 -8.25
CA LEU A 678 18.90 -17.66 -8.39
C LEU A 678 19.47 -17.84 -9.80
N LEU A 679 19.69 -16.73 -10.48
CA LEU A 679 20.24 -16.66 -11.82
C LEU A 679 21.59 -15.93 -11.78
N MET A 680 22.60 -16.50 -12.44
CA MET A 680 23.82 -15.79 -12.79
C MET A 680 23.73 -15.42 -14.26
N VAL A 681 23.91 -14.15 -14.56
CA VAL A 681 23.74 -13.63 -15.91
C VAL A 681 24.96 -12.79 -16.28
N GLU A 682 25.43 -12.90 -17.52
CA GLU A 682 26.53 -12.09 -18.05
C GLU A 682 26.03 -10.66 -18.29
N ASN A 683 26.64 -9.68 -17.62
CA ASN A 683 26.12 -8.31 -17.60
C ASN A 683 26.18 -7.59 -18.97
N LYS A 684 27.12 -7.98 -19.85
CA LYS A 684 27.32 -7.38 -21.18
C LYS A 684 26.35 -7.86 -22.24
N THR A 685 25.82 -9.07 -22.09
CA THR A 685 25.04 -9.74 -23.14
C THR A 685 23.63 -10.15 -22.69
N GLY A 686 23.37 -10.12 -21.38
CA GLY A 686 22.14 -10.67 -20.81
C GLY A 686 22.09 -12.20 -20.81
N ARG A 687 23.16 -12.88 -21.24
CA ARG A 687 23.17 -14.34 -21.35
C ARG A 687 23.16 -15.00 -19.98
N ILE A 688 22.13 -15.81 -19.72
CA ILE A 688 22.04 -16.61 -18.49
C ILE A 688 23.15 -17.67 -18.50
N LEU A 689 24.04 -17.59 -17.52
CA LEU A 689 25.18 -18.48 -17.32
C LEU A 689 24.79 -19.73 -16.52
N MET A 690 23.96 -19.53 -15.49
CA MET A 690 23.58 -20.57 -14.55
C MET A 690 22.19 -20.30 -13.98
N ARG A 691 21.43 -21.38 -13.75
CA ARG A 691 20.15 -21.35 -13.04
C ARG A 691 20.17 -22.31 -11.87
N LYS A 692 19.91 -21.78 -10.67
CA LYS A 692 19.73 -22.58 -9.46
C LYS A 692 18.28 -22.43 -9.01
N LYS A 693 17.52 -23.51 -9.14
CA LYS A 693 16.21 -23.60 -8.49
C LYS A 693 16.38 -23.64 -6.98
N LEU A 694 15.56 -22.86 -6.30
CA LEU A 694 15.48 -22.75 -4.85
C LEU A 694 14.21 -23.46 -4.36
N GLY A 695 14.23 -23.90 -3.10
CA GLY A 695 13.08 -24.56 -2.46
C GLY A 695 12.02 -23.59 -1.95
N GLU A 696 12.16 -22.29 -2.23
CA GLU A 696 11.37 -21.21 -1.63
C GLU A 696 11.25 -20.01 -2.58
N GLY A 697 10.24 -19.18 -2.34
CA GLY A 697 10.02 -17.94 -3.07
C GLY A 697 11.03 -16.86 -2.68
N VAL A 698 11.51 -16.14 -3.68
CA VAL A 698 12.47 -15.03 -3.58
C VAL A 698 11.97 -13.78 -4.32
N GLU A 699 10.65 -13.64 -4.43
CA GLU A 699 9.97 -12.42 -4.89
C GLU A 699 10.00 -11.36 -3.79
N VAL A 700 11.17 -10.78 -3.58
CA VAL A 700 11.45 -9.69 -2.65
C VAL A 700 12.30 -8.64 -3.35
N ALA A 701 12.29 -7.40 -2.87
CA ALA A 701 13.13 -6.32 -3.37
C ALA A 701 14.63 -6.51 -3.03
N SER A 702 14.95 -7.45 -2.12
CA SER A 702 16.30 -7.70 -1.61
C SER A 702 17.30 -8.03 -2.73
N THR A 703 18.31 -7.18 -2.86
CA THR A 703 19.50 -7.43 -3.70
C THR A 703 20.34 -8.55 -3.07
N PRO A 704 20.81 -9.56 -3.83
CA PRO A 704 21.76 -10.54 -3.31
C PRO A 704 23.09 -9.90 -2.90
N LEU A 705 23.57 -10.17 -1.68
CA LEU A 705 24.93 -9.86 -1.28
C LEU A 705 25.86 -10.97 -1.78
N VAL A 706 26.79 -10.60 -2.67
CA VAL A 706 27.82 -11.49 -3.19
C VAL A 706 29.14 -11.18 -2.49
N THR A 707 29.82 -12.20 -1.96
CA THR A 707 31.19 -12.12 -1.43
C THR A 707 32.14 -12.98 -2.25
N ASP A 708 33.37 -13.17 -1.78
CA ASP A 708 34.29 -14.14 -2.39
C ASP A 708 33.83 -15.60 -2.20
N ASP A 709 33.10 -15.90 -1.12
CA ASP A 709 32.79 -17.27 -0.69
C ASP A 709 31.29 -17.58 -0.53
N ALA A 710 30.41 -16.58 -0.65
CA ALA A 710 28.99 -16.75 -0.38
C ALA A 710 28.09 -15.84 -1.22
N ILE A 711 26.83 -16.24 -1.33
CA ILE A 711 25.73 -15.46 -1.91
C ILE A 711 24.59 -15.45 -0.87
N ILE A 712 24.23 -14.28 -0.35
CA ILE A 712 23.27 -14.11 0.75
C ILE A 712 22.09 -13.27 0.27
N PHE A 713 20.84 -13.71 0.48
CA PHE A 713 19.66 -12.97 0.03
C PHE A 713 18.44 -13.22 0.91
N GLY A 714 17.54 -12.23 0.97
CA GLY A 714 16.22 -12.34 1.57
C GLY A 714 15.29 -13.24 0.75
N THR A 715 14.24 -13.74 1.39
CA THR A 715 13.22 -14.61 0.80
C THR A 715 11.83 -14.07 1.12
N SER A 716 10.82 -14.48 0.33
CA SER A 716 9.44 -14.08 0.58
C SER A 716 8.85 -14.79 1.81
N THR A 717 9.42 -15.92 2.25
CA THR A 717 8.78 -16.83 3.23
C THR A 717 9.63 -17.26 4.42
N ASN A 718 10.96 -17.41 4.32
CA ASN A 718 11.78 -18.05 5.36
C ASN A 718 13.00 -17.25 5.81
N GLY A 719 12.93 -15.92 5.79
CA GLY A 719 14.01 -15.04 6.21
C GLY A 719 15.12 -14.97 5.17
N VAL A 720 16.33 -15.38 5.54
CA VAL A 720 17.54 -15.25 4.72
C VAL A 720 18.17 -16.60 4.43
N VAL A 721 18.63 -16.77 3.18
CA VAL A 721 19.37 -17.94 2.71
C VAL A 721 20.78 -17.52 2.32
N THR A 722 21.75 -18.39 2.63
CA THR A 722 23.12 -18.25 2.18
C THR A 722 23.56 -19.49 1.41
N LEU A 723 24.03 -19.27 0.19
CA LEU A 723 24.64 -20.29 -0.64
C LEU A 723 26.16 -20.12 -0.65
N ASP A 724 26.86 -21.23 -0.82
CA ASP A 724 28.26 -21.23 -1.24
C ASP A 724 28.36 -20.75 -2.69
N LYS A 725 29.30 -19.84 -2.96
CA LYS A 725 29.39 -19.21 -4.28
C LYS A 725 29.84 -20.16 -5.38
N GLU A 726 30.69 -21.13 -5.05
CA GLU A 726 31.26 -22.06 -6.04
C GLU A 726 30.32 -23.23 -6.30
N THR A 727 29.77 -23.83 -5.24
CA THR A 727 28.95 -25.05 -5.33
C THR A 727 27.46 -24.76 -5.44
N LEU A 728 27.01 -23.56 -5.03
CA LEU A 728 25.60 -23.16 -4.95
C LEU A 728 24.78 -24.07 -4.03
N GLU A 729 25.44 -24.72 -3.09
CA GLU A 729 24.83 -25.45 -1.99
C GLU A 729 24.56 -24.50 -0.83
N GLU A 730 23.49 -24.75 -0.07
CA GLU A 730 23.16 -23.95 1.09
C GLU A 730 24.23 -24.12 2.19
N LYS A 731 24.84 -23.01 2.60
CA LYS A 731 25.76 -22.98 3.76
C LYS A 731 24.98 -22.88 5.06
N TRP A 732 24.00 -21.98 5.10
CA TRP A 732 23.13 -21.76 6.25
C TRP A 732 21.90 -20.94 5.85
N ARG A 733 20.90 -20.96 6.73
CA ARG A 733 19.73 -20.09 6.69
C ARG A 733 19.43 -19.47 8.04
N PHE A 734 18.78 -18.31 8.03
CA PHE A 734 18.30 -17.64 9.22
C PHE A 734 16.83 -17.26 9.04
N LYS A 735 15.94 -17.91 9.80
CA LYS A 735 14.51 -17.61 9.78
C LYS A 735 14.21 -16.44 10.74
N THR A 736 13.66 -15.36 10.21
CA THR A 736 13.14 -14.22 10.98
C THR A 736 11.80 -14.58 11.62
N ARG A 737 11.17 -13.64 12.34
CA ARG A 737 9.78 -13.82 12.76
C ARG A 737 8.84 -13.50 11.60
N GLU A 738 7.57 -13.75 11.84
CA GLU A 738 6.48 -13.44 10.92
C GLU A 738 6.43 -11.93 10.63
N ALA A 739 6.20 -11.60 9.37
CA ALA A 739 6.06 -10.25 8.87
C ALA A 739 4.84 -9.60 9.53
N MET A 740 4.99 -8.36 9.98
CA MET A 740 3.88 -7.61 10.58
C MET A 740 2.91 -7.07 9.52
N ILE A 741 3.39 -6.86 8.30
CA ILE A 741 2.63 -6.40 7.14
C ILE A 741 3.15 -7.21 5.95
N LEU A 742 2.24 -7.64 5.08
CA LEU A 742 2.60 -8.39 3.87
C LEU A 742 2.96 -7.40 2.77
N SER A 743 4.11 -7.61 2.14
CA SER A 743 4.63 -6.77 1.05
C SER A 743 5.04 -7.59 -0.17
N ALA A 744 5.51 -8.82 0.02
CA ALA A 744 5.86 -9.68 -1.11
C ALA A 744 4.59 -10.07 -1.93
N PRO A 745 4.63 -9.93 -3.27
CA PRO A 745 3.49 -10.21 -4.14
C PRO A 745 2.93 -11.61 -3.91
N TYR A 746 1.60 -11.70 -3.77
CA TYR A 746 0.85 -12.97 -3.65
C TYR A 746 1.32 -13.88 -2.50
N GLN A 747 2.06 -13.33 -1.53
CA GLN A 747 2.55 -14.09 -0.39
C GLN A 747 1.69 -13.81 0.85
N GLY A 748 0.95 -14.82 1.29
CA GLY A 748 0.20 -14.81 2.55
C GLY A 748 0.70 -15.84 3.55
N ASN A 749 -0.15 -16.17 4.52
CA ASN A 749 0.05 -17.22 5.54
C ASN A 749 1.26 -16.98 6.46
N HIS A 750 1.28 -15.83 7.15
CA HIS A 750 2.31 -15.45 8.14
C HIS A 750 3.77 -15.66 7.66
N PRO A 751 4.18 -15.04 6.53
CA PRO A 751 5.51 -15.24 5.97
C PRO A 751 6.61 -14.58 6.82
N ALA A 752 7.83 -15.11 6.78
CA ALA A 752 9.01 -14.47 7.38
C ALA A 752 9.78 -13.65 6.33
N THR A 753 9.11 -12.66 5.73
CA THR A 753 9.62 -11.89 4.57
C THR A 753 10.81 -10.98 4.93
N VAL A 754 11.77 -10.88 4.01
CA VAL A 754 12.91 -9.96 4.07
C VAL A 754 13.03 -9.20 2.75
N GLU A 755 12.53 -7.96 2.73
CA GLU A 755 12.63 -7.02 1.59
C GLU A 755 13.97 -6.29 1.54
N ALA A 756 14.56 -6.00 2.71
CA ALA A 756 15.81 -5.26 2.80
C ALA A 756 17.00 -6.11 2.36
N SER A 757 17.97 -5.49 1.68
CA SER A 757 19.16 -6.19 1.20
C SER A 757 20.17 -6.42 2.34
N PRO A 758 20.85 -7.59 2.39
CA PRO A 758 21.90 -7.84 3.37
C PRO A 758 23.14 -6.96 3.16
N VAL A 759 23.69 -6.42 4.26
CA VAL A 759 24.95 -5.64 4.28
C VAL A 759 25.96 -6.36 5.18
N ILE A 760 27.17 -6.64 4.69
CA ILE A 760 28.22 -7.25 5.49
C ILE A 760 29.22 -6.21 5.98
N CYS A 761 29.49 -6.23 7.29
CA CYS A 761 30.44 -5.36 7.96
C CYS A 761 31.26 -6.20 8.95
N GLY A 762 32.55 -6.36 8.65
CA GLY A 762 33.41 -7.33 9.35
C GLY A 762 32.90 -8.76 9.19
N ASP A 763 32.56 -9.42 10.31
CA ASP A 763 32.02 -10.78 10.34
C ASP A 763 30.49 -10.84 10.57
N GLN A 764 29.81 -9.71 10.48
CA GLN A 764 28.37 -9.58 10.69
C GLN A 764 27.65 -9.20 9.40
N VAL A 765 26.55 -9.88 9.12
CA VAL A 765 25.56 -9.51 8.10
C VAL A 765 24.39 -8.83 8.81
N TYR A 766 24.13 -7.59 8.45
CA TYR A 766 22.99 -6.82 8.93
C TYR A 766 21.82 -6.95 7.96
N ILE A 767 20.64 -7.26 8.52
CA ILE A 767 19.39 -7.38 7.76
C ILE A 767 18.25 -6.70 8.51
N GLY A 768 17.46 -5.90 7.80
CA GLY A 768 16.13 -5.48 8.25
C GLY A 768 15.09 -6.51 7.82
N ALA A 769 14.14 -6.82 8.69
CA ALA A 769 13.06 -7.76 8.36
C ALA A 769 11.68 -7.12 8.48
N SER A 770 10.69 -7.67 7.77
CA SER A 770 9.30 -7.22 7.82
C SER A 770 8.64 -7.48 9.18
N ASP A 771 9.29 -8.22 10.08
CA ASP A 771 8.91 -8.39 11.50
C ASP A 771 9.25 -7.18 12.39
N GLY A 772 9.83 -6.13 11.80
CA GLY A 772 10.22 -4.91 12.48
C GLY A 772 11.46 -5.04 13.35
N THR A 773 12.35 -5.97 13.02
CA THR A 773 13.61 -6.22 13.75
C THR A 773 14.81 -6.07 12.83
N LEU A 774 15.79 -5.31 13.29
CA LEU A 774 17.12 -5.26 12.68
C LEU A 774 17.97 -6.36 13.32
N TYR A 775 18.51 -7.27 12.51
CA TYR A 775 19.34 -8.38 12.95
C TYR A 775 20.80 -8.18 12.54
N ALA A 776 21.72 -8.67 13.37
CA ALA A 776 23.11 -8.91 13.00
C ALA A 776 23.42 -10.40 13.15
N ILE A 777 23.83 -11.03 12.05
CA ILE A 777 24.01 -12.47 11.92
C ILE A 777 25.48 -12.73 11.61
N ASN A 778 26.07 -13.76 12.21
CA ASN A 778 27.44 -14.14 11.87
C ASN A 778 27.51 -14.67 10.43
N ALA A 779 28.31 -14.01 9.58
CA ALA A 779 28.37 -14.28 8.14
C ALA A 779 28.77 -15.73 7.80
N LYS A 780 29.56 -16.38 8.65
CA LYS A 780 30.05 -17.75 8.41
C LYS A 780 29.09 -18.83 8.87
N THR A 781 28.36 -18.58 9.96
CA THR A 781 27.60 -19.62 10.67
C THR A 781 26.08 -19.43 10.64
N GLY A 782 25.59 -18.28 10.19
CA GLY A 782 24.16 -17.95 10.24
C GLY A 782 23.61 -17.71 11.65
N ARG A 783 24.46 -17.66 12.68
CA ARG A 783 24.03 -17.50 14.07
C ARG A 783 23.78 -16.04 14.42
N LEU A 784 22.61 -15.76 15.00
CA LEU A 784 22.25 -14.46 15.58
C LEU A 784 23.33 -13.98 16.57
N GLN A 785 23.80 -12.75 16.38
CA GLN A 785 24.76 -12.08 17.27
C GLN A 785 24.13 -10.92 18.03
N TRP A 786 23.23 -10.19 17.37
CA TRP A 786 22.58 -9.02 17.94
C TRP A 786 21.26 -8.75 17.24
N ARG A 787 20.32 -8.10 17.93
CA ARG A 787 19.09 -7.60 17.32
C ARG A 787 18.59 -6.35 18.02
N HIS A 788 17.81 -5.56 17.29
CA HIS A 788 17.04 -4.43 17.81
C HIS A 788 15.63 -4.44 17.23
N HIS A 789 14.63 -4.62 18.08
CA HIS A 789 13.23 -4.65 17.65
C HIS A 789 12.66 -3.22 17.64
N MET A 790 12.46 -2.68 16.44
CA MET A 790 11.93 -1.34 16.20
C MET A 790 10.41 -1.33 16.29
N GLY A 791 9.74 -2.44 15.96
CA GLY A 791 8.28 -2.57 16.11
C GLY A 791 7.47 -1.89 15.01
N ALA A 792 8.09 -1.54 13.89
CA ALA A 792 7.45 -1.31 12.60
C ALA A 792 8.32 -1.99 11.54
N PRO A 793 7.76 -2.51 10.42
CA PRO A 793 8.52 -3.25 9.41
C PRO A 793 9.78 -2.52 8.93
N ILE A 794 10.83 -3.27 8.59
CA ILE A 794 12.05 -2.70 8.01
C ILE A 794 12.17 -3.18 6.57
N PHE A 795 11.65 -2.38 5.64
CA PHE A 795 11.72 -2.67 4.20
C PHE A 795 13.00 -2.12 3.55
N ALA A 796 13.57 -1.06 4.11
CA ALA A 796 14.75 -0.39 3.59
C ALA A 796 16.05 -1.04 4.07
N THR A 797 17.02 -1.11 3.15
CA THR A 797 18.40 -1.56 3.42
C THR A 797 19.14 -0.59 4.33
N VAL A 798 19.98 -1.09 5.25
CA VAL A 798 20.78 -0.23 6.14
C VAL A 798 21.93 0.46 5.40
N ALA A 799 22.38 1.61 5.91
CA ALA A 799 23.62 2.26 5.48
C ALA A 799 24.68 2.18 6.58
N VAL A 800 25.94 2.04 6.19
CA VAL A 800 27.07 2.00 7.12
C VAL A 800 28.12 3.02 6.70
N SER A 801 28.58 3.83 7.64
CA SER A 801 29.63 4.82 7.38
C SER A 801 30.46 5.04 8.65
N GLY A 802 31.75 4.69 8.58
CA GLY A 802 32.66 4.76 9.72
C GLY A 802 32.20 3.85 10.85
N ASN A 803 31.96 4.42 12.04
CA ASN A 803 31.42 3.65 13.17
C ASN A 803 29.88 3.67 13.25
N GLY A 804 29.20 4.32 12.29
CA GLY A 804 27.76 4.48 12.27
C GLY A 804 27.06 3.43 11.42
N LEU A 805 25.95 2.89 11.92
CA LEU A 805 24.96 2.15 11.14
C LEU A 805 23.63 2.90 11.22
N PHE A 806 23.05 3.20 10.06
CA PHE A 806 21.79 3.92 9.93
C PHE A 806 20.72 3.00 9.36
N ALA A 807 19.59 2.95 10.05
CA ALA A 807 18.44 2.15 9.66
C ALA A 807 17.17 2.99 9.76
N VAL A 808 16.16 2.62 8.98
CA VAL A 808 14.84 3.25 9.00
C VAL A 808 13.77 2.19 9.15
N ASP A 809 12.74 2.48 9.93
CA ASP A 809 11.55 1.65 9.98
C ASP A 809 10.41 2.26 9.15
N PHE A 810 9.40 1.45 8.85
CA PHE A 810 8.23 1.87 8.10
C PHE A 810 7.40 2.94 8.82
N GLY A 811 7.50 3.00 10.15
CA GLY A 811 6.95 4.08 10.96
C GLY A 811 7.64 5.44 10.75
N GLY A 812 8.64 5.55 9.88
CA GLY A 812 9.32 6.80 9.58
C GLY A 812 10.35 7.21 10.64
N ASN A 813 10.73 6.31 11.53
CA ASN A 813 11.82 6.51 12.47
C ASN A 813 13.15 6.21 11.78
N VAL A 814 14.11 7.11 11.92
CA VAL A 814 15.51 6.94 11.54
C VAL A 814 16.32 6.70 12.80
N TYR A 815 17.12 5.65 12.77
CA TYR A 815 17.96 5.20 13.89
C TYR A 815 19.42 5.36 13.51
N GLY A 816 20.19 6.01 14.39
CA GLY A 816 21.65 6.01 14.35
C GLY A 816 22.18 5.06 15.42
N PHE A 817 22.83 3.98 14.99
CA PHE A 817 23.57 3.09 15.86
C PHE A 817 25.06 3.34 15.75
N VAL A 818 25.79 3.16 16.84
CA VAL A 818 27.24 3.24 16.86
C VAL A 818 27.86 1.88 17.22
N GLY A 819 28.90 1.49 16.51
CA GLY A 819 29.75 0.36 16.88
C GLY A 819 30.92 0.79 17.74
N ASN A 820 31.36 -0.11 18.62
CA ASN A 820 32.65 0.03 19.28
C ASN A 820 33.75 -0.24 18.23
N LEU A 821 34.38 0.82 17.71
CA LEU A 821 35.62 0.66 16.97
C LEU A 821 36.63 0.05 17.95
N LYS A 822 37.15 -1.15 17.66
CA LYS A 822 38.40 -1.56 18.30
C LYS A 822 39.46 -0.53 17.90
N GLN A 823 40.11 0.09 18.89
CA GLN A 823 41.41 0.74 18.68
C GLN A 823 42.43 -0.28 18.22
#